data_AF-A0A4U2YUX3-F1
#
_entry.id   AF-A0A4U2YUX3-F1
#
_cell.length_a   1.000
_cell.length_b   1.000
_cell.length_c   1.000
_cell.angle_alpha   90.00
_cell.angle_beta   90.00
_cell.angle_gamma   90.00
#
_symmetry.space_group_name_H-M   'P 1'
#
loop_
_entity.id
_entity.type
_entity.pdbx_description
1 polymer ?
#
loop_
_entity_poly.entity_id
_entity_poly.type
_entity_poly.pdbx_seq_one_letter_code
_entity_poly.pdbx_strand_id
1 'polypeptide(L)'
;MAIKQKKYTAKTAEEKQKEIEELSNKMTNQLSSYFVSEDALKEHLVFMSIFYNYSLRNMALIQNQFRGASAVGSFKFWQDKGASVKKGEKGIQIFVPTPVTYFNRGGEWIQVQYADPREKIQIKNGALETQQKLFFKIGHVFEYTQTDAREKGMPVSEIFGQYYQDGVIENQDELLAAMHKVSKNLGFEILSEPPRELGTAKGVAYPNEKKIALNPRNTVYENVTTLLHELAHARLHTPDVRDSFTKAEREFQAEMVSYVVASRYGIDTENFSLSYLARWTQQGKELKDKEMLLNGVRTAACEFIEIIDAHFQEIEHSKEVNEPTQSAQEQELQEKPTESIYYSIDEEAARRAKEANSFSDYLPGSATKNYRQSIDAAIKIAERQKLQVDASFHDKIDGLLDTYARKLAENLNKSFEINARVPSMMITGGGNFPTKKKEKQNIARDKNMEEWRAIQGLLDKIQSTGRGGISSDDPEVVQKLEAKIVKLEAWQEKMKATNAFYRKYKTLDDCPHLSKSEVEKLKVNMSSSWRSEPKPFESYQLTNNNAEIRRLKKRIQTLITSKEKDYGEWVFEGGKVEANKEENRLRIFFDERPSEQIRNELKSHGFRWSPKASAWQRQLTDNAVRVAQSMACLQPTDEKKLQHKEQEATSGSNWLLVEYGSLSNAKLRIIPEDDLLNEVAMLTRGQIEHEKLLAFSQVNEEFVQLFNDTFQTQFTLVNEQMAKTPQILIQWSESELKSNELMGFAEGNNRMAQLEENVFHDKEKAYGYLKTRYHVLIPNGDKIDLVNPDRLDIGDGYYSSPYQQLLAENKLTEQQHQELLKDLALYSNECEKLINEQLSTLKSLHYWRRNQLVAEREEDHAEVEKSNQSIRYQLEQADQLNIPFKLQNKVLHHAEHYQNENISDMEINELLSFSHCYEQGKGRRSKISSEYER
;
A
#
# COMPACT_ATOMS: atom_id res chain seq x y z
N MET A 1 54.81 -54.00 -6.38
CA MET A 1 53.75 -54.53 -7.27
C MET A 1 53.49 -53.50 -8.36
N ALA A 2 53.79 -53.81 -9.62
CA ALA A 2 53.49 -52.93 -10.75
C ALA A 2 51.98 -52.79 -10.91
N ILE A 3 51.46 -51.58 -10.79
CA ILE A 3 50.04 -51.26 -11.06
C ILE A 3 49.83 -51.49 -12.56
N LYS A 4 49.24 -52.63 -12.92
CA LYS A 4 48.76 -52.89 -14.29
C LYS A 4 47.82 -51.74 -14.66
N GLN A 5 48.21 -50.91 -15.62
CA GLN A 5 47.30 -49.96 -16.26
C GLN A 5 46.12 -50.77 -16.81
N LYS A 6 44.93 -50.60 -16.21
CA LYS A 6 43.70 -51.16 -16.77
C LYS A 6 43.53 -50.57 -18.17
N LYS A 7 43.71 -51.39 -19.22
CA LYS A 7 43.32 -51.03 -20.59
C LYS A 7 41.83 -50.69 -20.55
N TYR A 8 41.50 -49.46 -20.94
CA TYR A 8 40.12 -49.00 -21.03
C TYR A 8 39.37 -49.85 -22.06
N THR A 9 38.40 -50.63 -21.60
CA THR A 9 37.44 -51.34 -22.44
C THR A 9 36.28 -50.40 -22.75
N ALA A 10 36.00 -50.17 -24.04
CA ALA A 10 34.89 -49.32 -24.45
C ALA A 10 33.56 -49.93 -24.00
N LYS A 11 32.74 -49.15 -23.30
CA LYS A 11 31.42 -49.59 -22.81
C LYS A 11 30.50 -50.00 -23.95
N THR A 12 29.71 -51.05 -23.76
CA THR A 12 28.69 -51.49 -24.72
C THR A 12 27.54 -50.48 -24.83
N ALA A 13 26.69 -50.60 -25.86
CA ALA A 13 25.52 -49.74 -26.01
C ALA A 13 24.54 -49.90 -24.83
N GLU A 14 24.36 -51.12 -24.35
CA GLU A 14 23.50 -51.44 -23.18
C GLU A 14 24.05 -50.84 -21.88
N GLU A 15 25.37 -50.91 -21.65
CA GLU A 15 26.01 -50.29 -20.47
C GLU A 15 25.84 -48.75 -20.48
N LYS A 16 25.96 -48.12 -21.65
CA LYS A 16 25.72 -46.68 -21.80
C LYS A 16 24.26 -46.31 -21.56
N GLN A 17 23.33 -47.11 -22.05
CA GLN A 17 21.90 -46.91 -21.86
C GLN A 17 21.53 -47.01 -20.36
N LYS A 18 22.07 -48.02 -19.67
CA LYS A 18 21.88 -48.20 -18.23
C LYS A 18 22.45 -47.04 -17.41
N GLU A 19 23.63 -46.53 -17.75
CA GLU A 19 24.19 -45.34 -17.08
C GLU A 19 23.32 -44.09 -17.28
N ILE A 20 22.73 -43.92 -18.47
CA ILE A 20 21.79 -42.82 -18.74
C ILE A 20 20.53 -42.97 -17.89
N GLU A 21 19.98 -44.18 -17.76
CA GLU A 21 18.81 -44.45 -16.92
C GLU A 21 19.10 -44.21 -15.44
N GLU A 22 20.22 -44.70 -14.92
CA GLU A 22 20.65 -44.48 -13.53
C GLU A 22 20.85 -42.98 -13.23
N LEU A 23 21.48 -42.24 -14.15
CA LEU A 23 21.67 -40.80 -14.02
C LEU A 23 20.34 -40.04 -14.09
N SER A 24 19.43 -40.48 -14.96
CA SER A 24 18.07 -39.92 -15.06
C SER A 24 17.28 -40.15 -13.77
N ASN A 25 17.38 -41.34 -13.16
CA ASN A 25 16.73 -41.62 -11.88
C ASN A 25 17.29 -40.75 -10.73
N LYS A 26 18.62 -40.56 -10.68
CA LYS A 26 19.24 -39.65 -9.70
C LYS A 26 18.77 -38.21 -9.84
N MET A 27 18.63 -37.73 -11.08
CA MET A 27 18.09 -36.41 -11.40
C MET A 27 16.64 -36.27 -10.93
N THR A 28 15.77 -37.22 -11.29
CA THR A 28 14.35 -37.25 -10.92
C THR A 28 14.16 -37.23 -9.41
N ASN A 29 14.93 -38.04 -8.68
CA ASN A 29 14.89 -38.10 -7.21
C ASN A 29 15.35 -36.80 -6.55
N GLN A 30 16.34 -36.13 -7.14
CA GLN A 30 16.78 -34.84 -6.64
C GLN A 30 15.72 -33.75 -6.90
N LEU A 31 15.07 -33.76 -8.06
CA LEU A 31 14.05 -32.78 -8.38
C LEU A 31 12.83 -32.86 -7.44
N SER A 32 12.47 -34.07 -7.01
CA SER A 32 11.37 -34.26 -6.05
C SER A 32 11.75 -33.81 -4.63
N SER A 33 13.02 -33.91 -4.24
CA SER A 33 13.49 -33.57 -2.89
C SER A 33 13.39 -32.06 -2.59
N TYR A 34 13.49 -31.20 -3.61
CA TYR A 34 13.37 -29.74 -3.46
C TYR A 34 12.03 -29.28 -2.92
N PHE A 35 10.98 -30.07 -3.13
CA PHE A 35 9.64 -29.72 -2.69
C PHE A 35 9.32 -30.25 -1.29
N VAL A 36 10.23 -30.94 -0.61
CA VAL A 36 9.95 -31.57 0.70
C VAL A 36 9.77 -30.54 1.81
N SER A 37 10.51 -29.42 1.76
CA SER A 37 10.41 -28.33 2.73
C SER A 37 10.69 -26.98 2.08
N GLU A 38 10.33 -25.91 2.80
CA GLU A 38 10.66 -24.55 2.41
C GLU A 38 12.17 -24.33 2.29
N ASP A 39 12.94 -24.82 3.25
CA ASP A 39 14.40 -24.70 3.23
C ASP A 39 15.03 -25.43 2.04
N ALA A 40 14.52 -26.61 1.69
CA ALA A 40 15.02 -27.37 0.55
C ALA A 40 14.77 -26.63 -0.78
N LEU A 41 13.61 -25.96 -0.90
CA LEU A 41 13.32 -25.16 -2.08
C LEU A 41 14.20 -23.90 -2.10
N LYS A 42 14.33 -23.19 -0.98
CA LYS A 42 15.19 -22.00 -0.87
C LYS A 42 16.65 -22.34 -1.24
N GLU A 43 17.20 -23.45 -0.71
CA GLU A 43 18.54 -23.95 -1.08
C GLU A 43 18.66 -24.19 -2.59
N HIS A 44 17.60 -24.72 -3.22
CA HIS A 44 17.58 -24.91 -4.68
C HIS A 44 17.47 -23.60 -5.46
N LEU A 45 16.66 -22.62 -5.02
CA LEU A 45 16.54 -21.32 -5.71
C LEU A 45 17.84 -20.51 -5.63
N VAL A 46 18.54 -20.56 -4.50
CA VAL A 46 19.90 -20.00 -4.40
C VAL A 46 20.85 -20.73 -5.35
N PHE A 47 20.73 -22.05 -5.47
CA PHE A 47 21.51 -22.79 -6.45
C PHE A 47 21.19 -22.39 -7.91
N MET A 48 19.91 -22.12 -8.22
CA MET A 48 19.49 -21.61 -9.52
C MET A 48 20.07 -20.24 -9.84
N SER A 49 20.25 -19.36 -8.84
CA SER A 49 20.83 -18.04 -9.06
C SER A 49 22.30 -18.13 -9.47
N ILE A 50 23.01 -19.17 -9.02
CA ILE A 50 24.40 -19.43 -9.37
C ILE A 50 24.54 -20.11 -10.73
N PHE A 51 23.74 -21.15 -10.99
CA PHE A 51 23.84 -21.98 -12.19
C PHE A 51 22.78 -21.67 -13.26
N TYR A 52 22.25 -20.45 -13.32
CA TYR A 52 21.12 -20.05 -14.18
C TYR A 52 21.25 -20.44 -15.66
N ASN A 53 22.49 -20.50 -16.18
CA ASN A 53 22.84 -20.91 -17.55
C ASN A 53 22.75 -22.42 -17.83
N TYR A 54 22.56 -23.26 -16.82
CA TYR A 54 22.37 -24.70 -16.97
C TYR A 54 20.88 -25.07 -17.12
N SER A 55 20.59 -26.26 -17.65
CA SER A 55 19.23 -26.79 -17.62
C SER A 55 18.87 -27.24 -16.19
N LEU A 56 17.58 -27.19 -15.84
CA LEU A 56 17.07 -27.66 -14.55
C LEU A 56 17.56 -29.07 -14.19
N ARG A 57 17.61 -29.95 -15.20
CA ARG A 57 18.12 -31.32 -15.10
C ARG A 57 19.60 -31.38 -14.73
N ASN A 58 20.43 -30.58 -15.40
CA ASN A 58 21.86 -30.53 -15.10
C ASN A 58 22.13 -29.83 -13.75
N MET A 59 21.35 -28.82 -13.37
CA MET A 59 21.44 -28.23 -12.03
C MET A 59 21.18 -29.28 -10.95
N ALA A 60 20.11 -30.08 -11.10
CA ALA A 60 19.80 -31.16 -10.17
C ALA A 60 20.93 -32.19 -10.08
N LEU A 61 21.54 -32.55 -11.21
CA LEU A 61 22.68 -33.45 -11.22
C LEU A 61 23.90 -32.88 -10.52
N ILE A 62 24.22 -31.59 -10.72
CA ILE A 62 25.35 -30.93 -10.08
C ILE A 62 25.13 -30.86 -8.57
N GLN A 63 23.97 -30.35 -8.14
CA GLN A 63 23.65 -30.18 -6.71
C GLN A 63 23.63 -31.52 -5.96
N ASN A 64 23.13 -32.60 -6.58
CA ASN A 64 23.10 -33.94 -5.99
C ASN A 64 24.51 -34.55 -5.86
N GLN A 65 25.35 -34.40 -6.88
CA GLN A 65 26.69 -35.00 -6.90
C GLN A 65 27.73 -34.18 -6.12
N PHE A 66 27.52 -32.87 -5.98
CA PHE A 66 28.43 -31.95 -5.30
C PHE A 66 27.64 -30.88 -4.55
N ARG A 67 27.34 -31.16 -3.26
CA ARG A 67 26.62 -30.22 -2.40
C ARG A 67 27.46 -28.97 -2.16
N GLY A 68 26.86 -27.79 -2.38
CA GLY A 68 27.55 -26.50 -2.23
C GLY A 68 28.45 -26.13 -3.41
N ALA A 69 28.26 -26.74 -4.58
CA ALA A 69 28.96 -26.31 -5.78
C ALA A 69 28.76 -24.81 -6.04
N SER A 70 29.85 -24.11 -6.34
CA SER A 70 29.86 -22.65 -6.52
C SER A 70 30.16 -22.26 -7.96
N ALA A 71 30.97 -23.05 -8.66
CA ALA A 71 31.22 -22.92 -10.08
C ALA A 71 31.70 -24.25 -10.66
N VAL A 72 31.26 -24.58 -11.88
CA VAL A 72 31.67 -25.82 -12.55
C VAL A 72 32.12 -25.55 -13.97
N GLY A 73 33.11 -26.33 -14.43
CA GLY A 73 33.65 -26.24 -15.77
C GLY A 73 34.10 -27.61 -16.28
N SER A 74 34.12 -27.79 -17.61
CA SER A 74 34.71 -29.00 -18.18
C SER A 74 36.22 -29.05 -17.91
N PHE A 75 36.85 -30.22 -18.00
CA PHE A 75 38.31 -30.35 -17.87
C PHE A 75 39.04 -29.37 -18.81
N LYS A 76 38.57 -29.28 -20.05
CA LYS A 76 39.14 -28.38 -21.06
C LYS A 76 38.90 -26.91 -20.72
N PHE A 77 37.73 -26.55 -20.20
CA PHE A 77 37.46 -25.18 -19.75
C PHE A 77 38.47 -24.71 -18.71
N TRP A 78 38.71 -25.53 -17.68
CA TRP A 78 39.68 -25.20 -16.64
C TRP A 78 41.10 -25.07 -17.20
N GLN A 79 41.47 -26.00 -18.09
CA GLN A 79 42.76 -25.95 -18.80
C GLN A 79 42.93 -24.66 -19.61
N ASP A 80 41.91 -24.29 -20.39
CA ASP A 80 41.93 -23.09 -21.24
C ASP A 80 41.96 -21.79 -20.38
N LYS A 81 41.43 -21.83 -19.15
CA LYS A 81 41.54 -20.74 -18.15
C LYS A 81 42.86 -20.73 -17.38
N GLY A 82 43.76 -21.70 -17.59
CA GLY A 82 45.05 -21.78 -16.89
C GLY A 82 45.03 -22.57 -15.58
N ALA A 83 43.91 -23.19 -15.23
CA ALA A 83 43.76 -24.10 -14.09
C ALA A 83 43.83 -25.57 -14.54
N SER A 84 43.99 -26.50 -13.60
CA SER A 84 44.01 -27.94 -13.85
C SER A 84 43.28 -28.69 -12.75
N VAL A 85 42.57 -29.75 -13.13
CA VAL A 85 41.85 -30.61 -12.17
C VAL A 85 42.87 -31.37 -11.32
N LYS A 86 42.68 -31.37 -10.00
CA LYS A 86 43.58 -32.06 -9.06
C LYS A 86 43.53 -33.57 -9.29
N LYS A 87 44.69 -34.22 -9.13
CA LYS A 87 44.82 -35.65 -9.35
C LYS A 87 43.95 -36.44 -8.38
N GLY A 88 43.06 -37.28 -8.90
CA GLY A 88 42.19 -38.16 -8.10
C GLY A 88 40.77 -37.66 -7.92
N GLU A 89 40.48 -36.42 -8.33
CA GLU A 89 39.13 -35.85 -8.29
C GLU A 89 38.18 -36.55 -9.25
N LYS A 90 36.92 -36.71 -8.82
CA LYS A 90 35.86 -37.32 -9.62
C LYS A 90 35.03 -36.24 -10.30
N GLY A 91 34.82 -36.38 -11.60
CA GLY A 91 33.97 -35.46 -12.37
C GLY A 91 32.48 -35.63 -12.05
N ILE A 92 31.79 -34.50 -12.00
CA ILE A 92 30.33 -34.39 -11.86
C ILE A 92 29.69 -34.69 -13.22
N GLN A 93 28.81 -35.67 -13.27
CA GLN A 93 28.16 -36.12 -14.49
C GLN A 93 27.02 -35.17 -14.90
N ILE A 94 27.01 -34.74 -16.15
CA ILE A 94 25.95 -33.90 -16.73
C ILE A 94 25.51 -34.42 -18.10
N PHE A 95 24.30 -34.05 -18.55
CA PHE A 95 23.85 -34.30 -19.92
C PHE A 95 24.37 -33.23 -20.87
N VAL A 96 25.12 -33.64 -21.89
CA VAL A 96 25.69 -32.75 -22.92
C VAL A 96 24.99 -32.96 -24.25
N PRO A 97 24.39 -31.91 -24.85
CA PRO A 97 23.79 -32.00 -26.18
C PRO A 97 24.87 -32.33 -27.21
N THR A 98 24.64 -33.36 -28.00
CA THR A 98 25.52 -33.84 -29.07
C THR A 98 24.68 -33.95 -30.34
N PRO A 99 24.61 -32.88 -31.15
CA PRO A 99 23.91 -32.93 -32.42
C PRO A 99 24.61 -33.90 -33.36
N VAL A 100 23.86 -34.85 -33.91
CA VAL A 100 24.35 -35.81 -34.89
C VAL A 100 23.67 -35.51 -36.22
N THR A 101 24.49 -35.26 -37.24
CA THR A 101 24.01 -34.98 -38.58
C THR A 101 23.86 -36.29 -39.34
N TYR A 102 22.72 -36.46 -39.99
CA TYR A 102 22.40 -37.56 -40.89
C TYR A 102 22.28 -37.02 -42.31
N PHE A 103 22.63 -37.84 -43.29
CA PHE A 103 22.39 -37.56 -44.70
C PHE A 103 21.60 -38.71 -45.33
N ASN A 104 20.82 -38.39 -46.36
CA ASN A 104 20.01 -39.37 -47.07
C ASN A 104 20.85 -40.09 -48.13
N ARG A 105 21.02 -41.40 -47.99
CA ARG A 105 21.64 -42.29 -48.98
C ARG A 105 20.58 -43.27 -49.48
N GLY A 106 20.01 -42.99 -50.65
CA GLY A 106 19.09 -43.91 -51.32
C GLY A 106 17.80 -44.22 -50.54
N GLY A 107 17.33 -43.28 -49.70
CA GLY A 107 16.12 -43.44 -48.87
C GLY A 107 16.41 -43.75 -47.40
N GLU A 108 17.65 -44.06 -47.03
CA GLU A 108 18.05 -44.30 -45.64
C GLU A 108 18.84 -43.12 -45.04
N TRP A 109 18.54 -42.77 -43.80
CA TRP A 109 19.23 -41.72 -43.04
C TRP A 109 20.44 -42.29 -42.32
N ILE A 110 21.64 -41.96 -42.80
CA ILE A 110 22.92 -42.46 -42.27
C ILE A 110 23.68 -41.32 -41.60
N GLN A 111 24.36 -41.58 -40.49
CA GLN A 111 25.18 -40.54 -39.83
C GLN A 111 26.35 -40.12 -40.72
N VAL A 112 26.62 -38.82 -40.80
CA VAL A 112 27.69 -38.23 -41.63
C VAL A 112 29.08 -38.80 -41.30
N GLN A 113 29.30 -39.31 -40.09
CA GLN A 113 30.56 -39.99 -39.74
C GLN A 113 30.84 -41.24 -40.59
N TYR A 114 29.80 -41.88 -41.13
CA TYR A 114 29.89 -43.04 -42.03
C TYR A 114 29.78 -42.68 -43.53
N ALA A 115 29.80 -41.38 -43.86
CA ALA A 115 29.86 -40.92 -45.24
C ALA A 115 31.24 -41.21 -45.86
N ASP A 116 31.25 -41.65 -47.11
CA ASP A 116 32.48 -41.83 -47.87
C ASP A 116 33.08 -40.47 -48.29
N PRO A 117 34.32 -40.41 -48.80
CA PRO A 117 34.96 -39.15 -49.18
C PRO A 117 34.19 -38.35 -50.25
N ARG A 118 33.47 -39.00 -51.17
CA ARG A 118 32.69 -38.33 -52.23
C ARG A 118 31.41 -37.74 -51.66
N GLU A 119 30.73 -38.49 -50.81
CA GLU A 119 29.51 -38.05 -50.13
C GLU A 119 29.79 -36.92 -49.15
N LYS A 120 30.93 -36.92 -48.44
CA LYS A 120 31.34 -35.78 -47.60
C LYS A 120 31.49 -34.49 -48.41
N ILE A 121 31.99 -34.56 -49.64
CA ILE A 121 32.10 -33.41 -50.56
C ILE A 121 30.70 -32.98 -51.02
N GLN A 122 29.82 -33.94 -51.37
CA GLN A 122 28.45 -33.65 -51.79
C GLN A 122 27.61 -33.02 -50.66
N ILE A 123 27.76 -33.49 -49.42
CA ILE A 123 27.16 -32.91 -48.22
C ILE A 123 27.67 -31.48 -48.01
N LYS A 124 28.99 -31.26 -48.11
CA LYS A 124 29.60 -29.93 -47.96
C LYS A 124 29.12 -28.93 -49.02
N ASN A 125 28.83 -29.41 -50.23
CA ASN A 125 28.35 -28.60 -51.34
C ASN A 125 26.82 -28.53 -51.43
N GLY A 126 26.08 -29.09 -50.46
CA GLY A 126 24.61 -29.07 -50.41
C GLY A 126 23.91 -29.97 -51.43
N ALA A 127 24.62 -30.90 -52.08
CA ALA A 127 24.07 -31.82 -53.08
C ALA A 127 23.36 -33.05 -52.46
N LEU A 128 23.56 -33.31 -51.17
CA LEU A 128 22.86 -34.35 -50.41
C LEU A 128 22.06 -33.73 -49.27
N GLU A 129 20.80 -34.16 -49.13
CA GLU A 129 19.92 -33.70 -48.07
C GLU A 129 20.44 -34.15 -46.70
N THR A 130 20.47 -33.23 -45.73
CA THR A 130 20.90 -33.50 -44.36
C THR A 130 19.84 -33.16 -43.33
N GLN A 131 19.72 -33.98 -42.30
CA GLN A 131 18.89 -33.72 -41.12
C GLN A 131 19.75 -33.83 -39.86
N GLN A 132 19.56 -32.89 -38.93
CA GLN A 132 20.25 -32.92 -37.64
C GLN A 132 19.30 -33.49 -36.57
N LYS A 133 19.76 -34.50 -35.84
CA LYS A 133 19.06 -35.06 -34.67
C LYS A 133 19.87 -34.80 -33.41
N LEU A 134 19.21 -34.35 -32.36
CA LEU A 134 19.86 -34.05 -31.08
C LEU A 134 19.89 -35.29 -30.19
N PHE A 135 21.09 -35.70 -29.78
CA PHE A 135 21.29 -36.74 -28.76
C PHE A 135 21.93 -36.14 -27.52
N PHE A 136 21.87 -36.86 -26.40
CA PHE A 136 22.56 -36.48 -25.17
C PHE A 136 23.55 -37.57 -24.79
N LYS A 137 24.75 -37.14 -24.39
CA LYS A 137 25.77 -38.02 -23.79
C LYS A 137 26.10 -37.55 -22.38
N ILE A 138 26.67 -38.45 -21.59
CA ILE A 138 27.20 -38.10 -20.26
C ILE A 138 28.54 -37.38 -20.45
N GLY A 139 28.57 -36.09 -20.09
CA GLY A 139 29.78 -35.29 -19.93
C GLY A 139 30.20 -35.20 -18.48
N HIS A 140 31.40 -34.67 -18.24
CA HIS A 140 31.93 -34.47 -16.89
C HIS A 140 32.39 -33.01 -16.73
N VAL A 141 31.95 -32.39 -15.64
CA VAL A 141 32.42 -31.09 -15.17
C VAL A 141 33.07 -31.24 -13.80
N PHE A 142 33.87 -30.27 -13.43
CA PHE A 142 34.61 -30.24 -12.18
C PHE A 142 34.31 -28.93 -11.48
N GLU A 143 34.05 -29.01 -10.18
CA GLU A 143 33.82 -27.85 -9.33
C GLU A 143 35.14 -27.12 -9.08
N TYR A 144 35.08 -25.80 -8.90
CA TYR A 144 36.25 -24.93 -8.65
C TYR A 144 37.25 -25.50 -7.63
N THR A 145 36.77 -26.03 -6.50
CA THR A 145 37.59 -26.63 -5.43
C THR A 145 38.27 -27.93 -5.82
N GLN A 146 37.80 -28.60 -6.88
CA GLN A 146 38.43 -29.78 -7.47
C GLN A 146 39.58 -29.42 -8.42
N THR A 147 39.90 -28.14 -8.56
CA THR A 147 40.98 -27.62 -9.42
C THR A 147 42.04 -26.87 -8.62
N ASP A 148 43.19 -26.64 -9.22
CA ASP A 148 44.26 -25.80 -8.67
C ASP A 148 44.01 -24.28 -8.84
N ALA A 149 42.85 -23.85 -9.35
CA ALA A 149 42.54 -22.44 -9.59
C ALA A 149 42.68 -21.56 -8.33
N ARG A 150 42.21 -22.07 -7.17
CA ARG A 150 42.36 -21.38 -5.88
C ARG A 150 43.82 -21.23 -5.45
N GLU A 151 44.62 -22.27 -5.65
CA GLU A 151 46.05 -22.28 -5.32
C GLU A 151 46.84 -21.31 -6.22
N LYS A 152 46.33 -21.06 -7.43
CA LYS A 152 46.84 -20.07 -8.39
C LYS A 152 46.30 -18.66 -8.16
N GLY A 153 45.49 -18.44 -7.14
CA GLY A 153 44.93 -17.12 -6.82
C GLY A 153 43.88 -16.63 -7.82
N MET A 154 43.24 -17.53 -8.57
CA MET A 154 42.19 -17.19 -9.54
C MET A 154 40.81 -17.21 -8.85
N PRO A 155 40.20 -16.07 -8.49
CA PRO A 155 38.89 -16.06 -7.85
C PRO A 155 37.79 -16.49 -8.83
N VAL A 156 36.70 -17.07 -8.31
CA VAL A 156 35.56 -17.54 -9.12
C VAL A 156 34.95 -16.41 -9.96
N SER A 157 34.91 -15.19 -9.41
CA SER A 157 34.37 -13.98 -10.06
C SER A 157 35.10 -13.61 -11.36
N GLU A 158 36.42 -13.81 -11.43
CA GLU A 158 37.23 -13.55 -12.64
C GLU A 158 37.06 -14.63 -13.71
N ILE A 159 36.72 -15.85 -13.30
CA ILE A 159 36.61 -16.99 -14.22
C ILE A 159 35.23 -17.06 -14.88
N PHE A 160 34.17 -16.75 -14.12
CA PHE A 160 32.77 -16.93 -14.53
C PHE A 160 31.99 -15.62 -14.73
N GLY A 161 32.60 -14.45 -14.50
CA GLY A 161 31.92 -13.16 -14.65
C GLY A 161 30.94 -12.91 -13.50
N GLN A 162 31.39 -12.09 -12.56
CA GLN A 162 30.61 -11.49 -11.46
C GLN A 162 29.84 -12.50 -10.58
N TYR A 163 30.48 -12.92 -9.49
CA TYR A 163 29.83 -13.60 -8.37
C TYR A 163 29.51 -12.52 -7.32
N TYR A 164 28.34 -11.88 -7.40
CA TYR A 164 27.89 -10.90 -6.40
C TYR A 164 27.44 -11.65 -5.13
N GLN A 165 28.39 -12.14 -4.32
CA GLN A 165 28.06 -12.70 -2.99
C GLN A 165 28.67 -11.97 -1.80
N ASP A 166 29.41 -10.88 -2.03
CA ASP A 166 29.92 -10.05 -0.94
C ASP A 166 29.40 -8.62 -1.06
N GLY A 167 28.30 -8.32 -0.36
CA GLY A 167 27.95 -6.94 0.02
C GLY A 167 26.72 -6.37 -0.67
N VAL A 168 25.75 -6.00 0.16
CA VAL A 168 24.71 -4.98 0.01
C VAL A 168 24.79 -4.19 -1.30
N ILE A 169 23.72 -4.17 -2.09
CA ILE A 169 23.60 -3.27 -3.23
C ILE A 169 23.82 -1.83 -2.76
N GLU A 170 25.02 -1.30 -3.04
CA GLU A 170 25.36 0.11 -2.82
C GLU A 170 24.66 1.04 -3.83
N ASN A 171 24.06 0.47 -4.90
CA ASN A 171 23.49 1.23 -6.01
C ASN A 171 22.11 0.72 -6.49
N GLN A 172 21.09 0.85 -5.63
CA GLN A 172 19.71 0.41 -5.92
C GLN A 172 19.10 1.12 -7.14
N ASP A 173 19.55 2.33 -7.44
CA ASP A 173 19.14 3.10 -8.63
C ASP A 173 19.61 2.43 -9.94
N GLU A 174 20.84 1.90 -9.97
CA GLU A 174 21.36 1.16 -11.14
C GLU A 174 20.64 -0.17 -11.34
N LEU A 175 20.31 -0.87 -10.25
CA LEU A 175 19.53 -2.11 -10.36
C LEU A 175 18.12 -1.84 -10.87
N LEU A 176 17.45 -0.79 -10.39
CA LEU A 176 16.15 -0.38 -10.92
C LEU A 176 16.27 -0.02 -12.41
N ALA A 177 17.31 0.73 -12.82
CA ALA A 177 17.55 1.04 -14.22
C ALA A 177 17.75 -0.22 -15.09
N ALA A 178 18.45 -1.23 -14.58
CA ALA A 178 18.59 -2.53 -15.22
C ALA A 178 17.23 -3.24 -15.37
N MET A 179 16.39 -3.21 -14.34
CA MET A 179 15.04 -3.79 -14.37
C MET A 179 14.11 -3.04 -15.34
N HIS A 180 14.29 -1.73 -15.51
CA HIS A 180 13.62 -0.97 -16.57
C HIS A 180 14.02 -1.45 -17.97
N LYS A 181 15.29 -1.84 -18.18
CA LYS A 181 15.71 -2.50 -19.44
C LYS A 181 15.03 -3.85 -19.62
N VAL A 182 14.91 -4.66 -18.56
CA VAL A 182 14.15 -5.92 -18.61
C VAL A 182 12.71 -5.64 -19.07
N SER A 183 12.01 -4.71 -18.42
CA SER A 183 10.64 -4.33 -18.80
C SER A 183 10.51 -3.92 -20.27
N LYS A 184 11.44 -3.07 -20.73
CA LYS A 184 11.50 -2.61 -22.13
C LYS A 184 11.70 -3.76 -23.12
N ASN A 185 12.57 -4.72 -22.80
CA ASN A 185 12.82 -5.89 -23.65
C ASN A 185 11.59 -6.80 -23.74
N LEU A 186 10.80 -6.89 -22.66
CA LEU A 186 9.52 -7.59 -22.64
C LEU A 186 8.40 -6.82 -23.37
N GLY A 187 8.64 -5.55 -23.72
CA GLY A 187 7.66 -4.66 -24.33
C GLY A 187 6.59 -4.19 -23.35
N PHE A 188 6.92 -4.12 -22.05
CA PHE A 188 6.06 -3.57 -21.00
C PHE A 188 6.48 -2.15 -20.63
N GLU A 189 5.50 -1.31 -20.29
CA GLU A 189 5.70 0.03 -19.75
C GLU A 189 5.55 0.03 -18.22
N ILE A 190 6.54 0.56 -17.50
CA ILE A 190 6.43 0.81 -16.07
C ILE A 190 5.84 2.21 -15.87
N LEU A 191 4.65 2.27 -15.31
CA LEU A 191 3.93 3.52 -15.04
C LEU A 191 4.55 4.24 -13.84
N SER A 192 4.66 5.57 -13.91
CA SER A 192 5.11 6.40 -12.79
C SER A 192 4.14 6.38 -11.61
N GLU A 193 2.84 6.24 -11.90
CA GLU A 193 1.78 6.08 -10.90
C GLU A 193 0.75 5.06 -11.39
N PRO A 194 0.11 4.30 -10.49
CA PRO A 194 -0.89 3.32 -10.88
C PRO A 194 -2.17 4.02 -11.40
N PRO A 195 -2.89 3.43 -12.38
CA PRO A 195 -4.12 4.00 -12.94
C PRO A 195 -5.26 4.18 -11.91
N ARG A 196 -5.17 3.47 -10.79
CA ARG A 196 -6.10 3.52 -9.64
C ARG A 196 -5.31 3.26 -8.35
N GLU A 197 -5.83 3.71 -7.22
CA GLU A 197 -5.27 3.40 -5.90
C GLU A 197 -5.16 1.87 -5.70
N LEU A 198 -3.97 1.41 -5.29
CA LEU A 198 -3.65 -0.01 -5.11
C LEU A 198 -3.89 -0.50 -3.67
N GLY A 199 -4.17 0.40 -2.73
CA GLY A 199 -4.43 0.06 -1.34
C GLY A 199 -3.19 -0.57 -0.69
N THR A 200 -3.33 -1.81 -0.21
CA THR A 200 -2.25 -2.60 0.39
C THR A 200 -1.43 -3.40 -0.63
N ALA A 201 -1.88 -3.50 -1.88
CA ALA A 201 -1.11 -4.18 -2.92
C ALA A 201 0.15 -3.37 -3.25
N LYS A 202 1.32 -4.01 -3.22
CA LYS A 202 2.61 -3.34 -3.45
C LYS A 202 2.86 -3.05 -4.94
N GLY A 203 2.25 -3.82 -5.83
CA GLY A 203 2.39 -3.66 -7.27
C GLY A 203 1.32 -4.44 -8.03
N VAL A 204 1.26 -4.20 -9.34
CA VAL A 204 0.38 -4.93 -10.25
C VAL A 204 0.93 -4.89 -11.68
N ALA A 205 1.00 -6.06 -12.30
CA ALA A 205 1.15 -6.22 -13.73
C ALA A 205 -0.24 -6.26 -14.41
N TYR A 206 -0.37 -5.56 -15.53
CA TYR A 206 -1.50 -5.59 -16.44
C TYR A 206 -1.07 -6.25 -17.77
N PRO A 207 -1.03 -7.60 -17.86
CA PRO A 207 -0.55 -8.29 -19.06
C PRO A 207 -1.27 -7.91 -20.35
N ASN A 208 -2.58 -7.66 -20.28
CA ASN A 208 -3.40 -7.26 -21.43
C ASN A 208 -3.01 -5.88 -21.97
N GLU A 209 -2.64 -4.95 -21.08
CA GLU A 209 -2.30 -3.57 -21.42
C GLU A 209 -0.79 -3.38 -21.61
N LYS A 210 0.00 -4.42 -21.34
CA LYS A 210 1.47 -4.40 -21.29
C LYS A 210 2.01 -3.30 -20.37
N LYS A 211 1.41 -3.18 -19.18
CA LYS A 211 1.79 -2.18 -18.18
C LYS A 211 2.13 -2.81 -16.84
N ILE A 212 3.00 -2.18 -16.08
CA ILE A 212 3.31 -2.50 -14.69
C ILE A 212 3.18 -1.23 -13.87
N ALA A 213 2.58 -1.31 -12.69
CA ALA A 213 2.53 -0.20 -11.74
C ALA A 213 2.95 -0.66 -10.35
N LEU A 214 3.70 0.19 -9.65
CA LEU A 214 4.08 0.00 -8.26
C LEU A 214 3.26 0.91 -7.35
N ASN A 215 3.12 0.54 -6.08
CA ASN A 215 2.49 1.37 -5.09
C ASN A 215 3.43 2.51 -4.67
N PRO A 216 2.99 3.79 -4.76
CA PRO A 216 3.83 4.93 -4.37
C PRO A 216 4.28 4.93 -2.90
N ARG A 217 3.62 4.13 -2.04
CA ARG A 217 3.95 4.00 -0.61
C ARG A 217 5.05 2.98 -0.32
N ASN A 218 5.51 2.24 -1.33
CA ASN A 218 6.57 1.26 -1.15
C ASN A 218 7.89 1.94 -0.76
N THR A 219 8.64 1.28 0.12
CA THR A 219 10.06 1.57 0.31
C THR A 219 10.86 1.21 -0.95
N VAL A 220 12.09 1.72 -1.06
CA VAL A 220 12.98 1.41 -2.21
C VAL A 220 13.24 -0.10 -2.31
N TYR A 221 13.46 -0.76 -1.19
CA TYR A 221 13.62 -2.21 -1.12
C TYR A 221 12.37 -2.97 -1.59
N GLU A 222 11.17 -2.51 -1.17
CA GLU A 222 9.91 -3.10 -1.64
C GLU A 222 9.70 -2.87 -3.13
N ASN A 223 10.11 -1.73 -3.68
CA ASN A 223 10.02 -1.48 -5.12
C ASN A 223 10.86 -2.46 -5.92
N VAL A 224 12.07 -2.79 -5.48
CA VAL A 224 12.94 -3.76 -6.17
C VAL A 224 12.32 -5.16 -6.15
N THR A 225 11.97 -5.66 -4.98
CA THR A 225 11.40 -7.01 -4.82
C THR A 225 10.03 -7.15 -5.50
N THR A 226 9.19 -6.12 -5.41
CA THR A 226 7.88 -6.09 -6.07
C THR A 226 8.02 -5.97 -7.59
N LEU A 227 8.89 -5.11 -8.10
CA LEU A 227 9.05 -4.96 -9.55
C LEU A 227 9.60 -6.23 -10.20
N LEU A 228 10.50 -6.97 -9.53
CA LEU A 228 10.92 -8.31 -9.99
C LEU A 228 9.73 -9.28 -10.07
N HIS A 229 8.84 -9.24 -9.09
CA HIS A 229 7.61 -10.07 -9.07
C HIS A 229 6.67 -9.71 -10.22
N GLU A 230 6.39 -8.42 -10.42
CA GLU A 230 5.50 -7.97 -11.51
C GLU A 230 6.12 -8.20 -12.89
N LEU A 231 7.44 -8.06 -13.04
CA LEU A 231 8.14 -8.43 -14.28
C LEU A 231 8.05 -9.93 -14.55
N ALA A 232 8.13 -10.77 -13.52
CA ALA A 232 7.94 -12.20 -13.68
C ALA A 232 6.51 -12.53 -14.13
N HIS A 233 5.50 -11.84 -13.60
CA HIS A 233 4.11 -11.92 -14.12
C HIS A 233 4.01 -11.49 -15.57
N ALA A 234 4.64 -10.37 -15.94
CA ALA A 234 4.68 -9.88 -17.32
C ALA A 234 5.35 -10.87 -18.29
N ARG A 235 6.38 -11.59 -17.84
CA ARG A 235 7.14 -12.54 -18.64
C ARG A 235 6.47 -13.92 -18.79
N LEU A 236 5.87 -14.43 -17.73
CA LEU A 236 5.38 -15.81 -17.67
C LEU A 236 3.87 -15.94 -17.89
N HIS A 237 3.11 -14.88 -17.61
CA HIS A 237 1.64 -14.94 -17.55
C HIS A 237 0.99 -13.97 -18.54
N THR A 238 1.48 -13.98 -19.78
CA THR A 238 0.90 -13.23 -20.89
C THR A 238 -0.51 -13.76 -21.23
N PRO A 239 -1.38 -12.94 -21.85
CA PRO A 239 -2.80 -13.28 -22.02
C PRO A 239 -3.07 -14.61 -22.73
N ASP A 240 -2.16 -15.04 -23.61
CA ASP A 240 -2.21 -16.27 -24.40
C ASP A 240 -1.88 -17.54 -23.60
N VAL A 241 -1.06 -17.44 -22.55
CA VAL A 241 -0.65 -18.60 -21.74
C VAL A 241 -1.19 -18.58 -20.32
N ARG A 242 -1.67 -17.42 -19.84
CA ARG A 242 -2.12 -17.20 -18.47
C ARG A 242 -3.15 -18.21 -17.98
N ASP A 243 -4.12 -18.56 -18.82
CA ASP A 243 -5.21 -19.48 -18.47
C ASP A 243 -4.76 -20.95 -18.41
N SER A 244 -3.52 -21.25 -18.85
CA SER A 244 -2.90 -22.57 -18.66
C SER A 244 -2.42 -22.80 -17.22
N PHE A 245 -2.42 -21.77 -16.38
CA PHE A 245 -1.93 -21.82 -15.00
C PHE A 245 -2.99 -21.33 -14.00
N THR A 246 -3.16 -22.08 -12.91
CA THR A 246 -3.97 -21.63 -11.78
C THR A 246 -3.36 -20.38 -11.14
N LYS A 247 -4.18 -19.55 -10.47
CA LYS A 247 -3.68 -18.36 -9.76
C LYS A 247 -2.51 -18.68 -8.82
N ALA A 248 -2.60 -19.81 -8.09
CA ALA A 248 -1.54 -20.23 -7.17
C ALA A 248 -0.23 -20.61 -7.88
N GLU A 249 -0.30 -21.23 -9.06
CA GLU A 249 0.90 -21.50 -9.88
C GLU A 249 1.52 -20.23 -10.44
N ARG A 250 0.67 -19.25 -10.79
CA ARG A 250 1.16 -17.98 -11.31
C ARG A 250 1.93 -17.19 -10.26
N GLU A 251 1.36 -17.05 -9.06
CA GLU A 251 2.07 -16.41 -7.93
C GLU A 251 3.30 -17.22 -7.52
N PHE A 252 3.24 -18.56 -7.52
CA PHE A 252 4.40 -19.40 -7.25
C PHE A 252 5.55 -19.05 -8.21
N GLN A 253 5.32 -19.07 -9.52
CA GLN A 253 6.41 -18.83 -10.47
C GLN A 253 6.95 -17.40 -10.37
N ALA A 254 6.07 -16.40 -10.17
CA ALA A 254 6.48 -15.01 -10.04
C ALA A 254 7.38 -14.79 -8.81
N GLU A 255 6.97 -15.33 -7.65
CA GLU A 255 7.71 -15.24 -6.40
C GLU A 255 9.08 -15.92 -6.51
N MET A 256 9.13 -17.11 -7.14
CA MET A 256 10.38 -17.86 -7.32
C MET A 256 11.36 -17.17 -8.26
N VAL A 257 10.89 -16.56 -9.36
CA VAL A 257 11.75 -15.76 -10.23
C VAL A 257 12.31 -14.57 -9.46
N SER A 258 11.45 -13.86 -8.72
CA SER A 258 11.86 -12.74 -7.88
C SER A 258 12.93 -13.17 -6.86
N TYR A 259 12.73 -14.31 -6.18
CA TYR A 259 13.70 -14.86 -5.23
C TYR A 259 15.05 -15.20 -5.88
N VAL A 260 15.05 -15.88 -7.03
CA VAL A 260 16.29 -16.28 -7.73
C VAL A 260 17.09 -15.06 -8.15
N VAL A 261 16.43 -14.07 -8.75
CA VAL A 261 17.08 -12.84 -9.20
C VAL A 261 17.53 -11.99 -8.01
N ALA A 262 16.71 -11.87 -6.96
CA ALA A 262 17.08 -11.19 -5.72
C ALA A 262 18.32 -11.81 -5.07
N SER A 263 18.37 -13.15 -4.98
CA SER A 263 19.49 -13.91 -4.43
C SER A 263 20.79 -13.70 -5.23
N ARG A 264 20.70 -13.55 -6.56
CA ARG A 264 21.86 -13.31 -7.44
C ARG A 264 22.57 -12.00 -7.11
N TYR A 265 21.81 -10.97 -6.75
CA TYR A 265 22.32 -9.62 -6.49
C TYR A 265 22.42 -9.29 -4.99
N GLY A 266 22.37 -10.29 -4.11
CA GLY A 266 22.55 -10.11 -2.67
C GLY A 266 21.45 -9.29 -1.99
N ILE A 267 20.24 -9.25 -2.56
CA ILE A 267 19.06 -8.66 -1.92
C ILE A 267 18.61 -9.62 -0.82
N ASP A 268 18.29 -9.08 0.36
CA ASP A 268 17.75 -9.88 1.46
C ASP A 268 16.50 -10.67 0.99
N THR A 269 16.44 -11.96 1.31
CA THR A 269 15.32 -12.82 0.93
C THR A 269 14.59 -13.39 2.16
N GLU A 270 14.90 -12.92 3.38
CA GLU A 270 14.28 -13.42 4.62
C GLU A 270 12.76 -13.17 4.65
N ASN A 271 12.30 -12.07 4.06
CA ASN A 271 10.88 -11.69 4.02
C ASN A 271 10.05 -12.43 2.95
N PHE A 272 10.66 -13.28 2.11
CA PHE A 272 9.92 -14.12 1.18
C PHE A 272 9.27 -15.27 1.95
N SER A 273 7.96 -15.19 2.18
CA SER A 273 7.20 -16.26 2.84
C SER A 273 6.74 -17.29 1.80
N LEU A 274 7.26 -18.50 1.87
CA LEU A 274 6.82 -19.58 0.97
C LEU A 274 5.72 -20.44 1.61
N SER A 275 4.85 -19.81 2.41
CA SER A 275 3.80 -20.45 3.22
C SER A 275 2.83 -21.32 2.41
N TYR A 276 2.72 -21.08 1.10
CA TYR A 276 1.95 -21.90 0.17
C TYR A 276 2.60 -23.25 -0.19
N LEU A 277 3.88 -23.50 0.15
CA LEU A 277 4.58 -24.77 -0.11
C LEU A 277 3.94 -25.96 0.60
N ALA A 278 3.40 -25.75 1.80
CA ALA A 278 2.67 -26.78 2.54
C ALA A 278 1.47 -27.33 1.74
N ARG A 279 0.88 -26.52 0.87
CA ARG A 279 -0.26 -26.89 0.04
C ARG A 279 0.17 -27.64 -1.23
N TRP A 280 1.39 -27.40 -1.72
CA TRP A 280 1.97 -28.07 -2.90
C TRP A 280 2.56 -29.46 -2.60
N THR A 281 3.04 -29.68 -1.38
CA THR A 281 3.42 -31.02 -0.90
C THR A 281 2.22 -31.93 -0.68
N GLN A 282 1.06 -31.37 -0.34
CA GLN A 282 -0.17 -32.12 0.01
C GLN A 282 -1.08 -32.44 -1.20
N GLN A 283 -1.02 -31.69 -2.31
CA GLN A 283 -1.96 -31.83 -3.45
C GLN A 283 -1.57 -32.84 -4.55
N GLY A 284 -0.54 -33.66 -4.39
CA GLY A 284 -0.32 -34.80 -5.30
C GLY A 284 0.01 -34.46 -6.76
N LYS A 285 0.52 -33.26 -7.08
CA LYS A 285 0.98 -32.92 -8.44
C LYS A 285 2.07 -33.88 -8.93
N GLU A 286 1.98 -34.27 -10.20
CA GLU A 286 2.98 -35.12 -10.83
C GLU A 286 4.33 -34.40 -10.95
N LEU A 287 5.42 -35.16 -11.00
CA LEU A 287 6.77 -34.61 -11.16
C LEU A 287 6.90 -33.73 -12.41
N LYS A 288 6.18 -34.09 -13.47
CA LYS A 288 6.18 -33.37 -14.75
C LYS A 288 5.66 -31.93 -14.61
N ASP A 289 4.64 -31.73 -13.77
CA ASP A 289 4.07 -30.40 -13.51
C ASP A 289 5.08 -29.54 -12.74
N LYS A 290 5.75 -30.13 -11.75
CA LYS A 290 6.79 -29.46 -10.97
C LYS A 290 8.00 -29.07 -11.83
N GLU A 291 8.44 -29.98 -12.71
CA GLU A 291 9.53 -29.72 -13.66
C GLU A 291 9.16 -28.58 -14.62
N MET A 292 7.93 -28.57 -15.16
CA MET A 292 7.44 -27.49 -16.02
C MET A 292 7.47 -26.13 -15.31
N LEU A 293 6.95 -26.07 -14.07
CA LEU A 293 6.87 -24.83 -13.31
C LEU A 293 8.26 -24.26 -12.99
N LEU A 294 9.18 -25.11 -12.51
CA LEU A 294 10.58 -24.71 -12.25
C LEU A 294 11.34 -24.36 -13.52
N ASN A 295 11.05 -25.00 -14.65
CA ASN A 295 11.70 -24.63 -15.91
C ASN A 295 11.23 -23.26 -16.41
N GLY A 296 9.97 -22.88 -16.15
CA GLY A 296 9.48 -21.52 -16.35
C GLY A 296 10.26 -20.51 -15.50
N VAL A 297 10.41 -20.80 -14.20
CA VAL A 297 11.20 -19.97 -13.26
C VAL A 297 12.64 -19.79 -13.75
N ARG A 298 13.31 -20.90 -14.08
CA ARG A 298 14.68 -20.90 -14.60
C ARG A 298 14.81 -20.02 -15.84
N THR A 299 13.89 -20.16 -16.78
CA THR A 299 13.96 -19.45 -18.07
C THR A 299 13.80 -17.94 -17.89
N ALA A 300 12.80 -17.52 -17.11
CA ALA A 300 12.61 -16.10 -16.82
C ALA A 300 13.76 -15.50 -16.00
N ALA A 301 14.22 -16.21 -14.96
CA ALA A 301 15.35 -15.75 -14.15
C ALA A 301 16.64 -15.62 -14.96
N CYS A 302 16.93 -16.58 -15.84
CA CYS A 302 18.08 -16.54 -16.75
C CYS A 302 18.04 -15.30 -17.65
N GLU A 303 16.89 -15.03 -18.28
CA GLU A 303 16.71 -13.87 -19.14
C GLU A 303 16.88 -12.55 -18.38
N PHE A 304 16.35 -12.46 -17.15
CA PHE A 304 16.47 -11.26 -16.33
C PHE A 304 17.92 -11.03 -15.90
N ILE A 305 18.60 -12.09 -15.43
CA ILE A 305 20.00 -12.02 -15.01
C ILE A 305 20.89 -11.63 -16.20
N GLU A 306 20.69 -12.19 -17.38
CA GLU A 306 21.47 -11.83 -18.58
C GLU A 306 21.31 -10.35 -18.95
N ILE A 307 20.09 -9.81 -18.91
CA ILE A 307 19.83 -8.40 -19.23
C ILE A 307 20.44 -7.48 -18.16
N ILE A 308 20.31 -7.85 -16.89
CA ILE A 308 20.82 -7.06 -15.77
C ILE A 308 22.36 -7.08 -15.76
N ASP A 309 22.98 -8.26 -15.90
CA ASP A 309 24.43 -8.42 -15.98
C ASP A 309 25.01 -7.64 -17.17
N ALA A 310 24.34 -7.67 -18.34
CA ALA A 310 24.75 -6.87 -19.50
C ALA A 310 24.70 -5.36 -19.22
N HIS A 311 23.69 -4.88 -18.47
CA HIS A 311 23.63 -3.47 -18.08
C HIS A 311 24.78 -3.07 -17.17
N PHE A 312 25.13 -3.90 -16.17
CA PHE A 312 26.26 -3.64 -15.30
C PHE A 312 27.59 -3.65 -16.06
N GLN A 313 27.75 -4.57 -17.02
CA GLN A 313 28.94 -4.60 -17.89
C GLN A 313 29.06 -3.34 -18.75
N GLU A 314 27.96 -2.85 -19.33
CA GLU A 314 27.95 -1.58 -20.07
C GLU A 314 28.38 -0.40 -19.19
N ILE A 315 27.92 -0.36 -17.94
CA ILE A 315 28.31 0.68 -16.98
C ILE A 315 29.81 0.59 -16.69
N GLU A 316 30.34 -0.60 -16.39
CA GLU A 316 31.78 -0.80 -16.17
C GLU A 316 32.61 -0.39 -17.38
N HIS A 317 32.23 -0.82 -18.59
CA HIS A 317 32.92 -0.45 -19.83
C HIS A 317 32.84 1.07 -20.08
N SER A 318 31.71 1.72 -19.78
CA SER A 318 31.58 3.17 -19.92
C SER A 318 32.43 3.95 -18.92
N LYS A 319 32.75 3.36 -17.76
CA LYS A 319 33.69 3.93 -16.77
C LYS A 319 35.13 3.78 -17.24
N GLU A 320 35.50 2.64 -17.84
CA GLU A 320 36.84 2.41 -18.41
C GLU A 320 37.12 3.22 -19.69
N VAL A 321 36.11 3.45 -20.54
CA VAL A 321 36.27 4.20 -21.81
C VAL A 321 36.28 5.73 -21.61
N ASN A 322 35.78 6.22 -20.47
CA ASN A 322 35.78 7.65 -20.12
C ASN A 322 36.97 8.06 -19.22
N GLU A 323 38.00 7.22 -19.05
CA GLU A 323 39.31 7.68 -18.58
C GLU A 323 40.18 8.10 -19.78
N PRO A 324 40.28 9.40 -20.15
CA PRO A 324 41.44 9.87 -20.87
C PRO A 324 42.61 9.97 -19.90
N THR A 325 43.78 9.54 -20.38
CA THR A 325 45.10 9.73 -19.76
C THR A 325 45.27 11.16 -19.23
N GLN A 326 44.99 11.38 -17.94
CA GLN A 326 45.41 12.59 -17.21
C GLN A 326 46.66 12.25 -16.38
N SER A 327 47.75 11.94 -17.08
CA SER A 327 49.08 12.22 -16.53
C SER A 327 49.47 13.61 -17.01
N ALA A 328 49.75 14.52 -16.07
CA ALA A 328 50.21 15.89 -16.28
C ALA A 328 49.13 16.91 -16.70
N GLN A 329 48.33 17.36 -15.73
CA GLN A 329 48.01 18.80 -15.49
C GLN A 329 46.94 18.96 -14.39
N GLU A 330 47.19 18.42 -13.19
CA GLU A 330 46.53 18.90 -11.97
C GLU A 330 47.59 19.02 -10.86
N GLN A 331 48.53 19.91 -11.10
CA GLN A 331 49.28 20.56 -10.03
C GLN A 331 48.80 22.01 -9.95
N GLU A 332 48.44 22.40 -8.73
CA GLU A 332 48.12 23.74 -8.26
C GLU A 332 46.74 24.33 -8.60
N LEU A 333 45.75 23.91 -7.80
CA LEU A 333 45.01 24.93 -7.05
C LEU A 333 45.20 24.66 -5.55
N GLN A 334 46.02 25.49 -4.93
CA GLN A 334 46.38 25.44 -3.52
C GLN A 334 45.19 25.84 -2.63
N GLU A 335 44.96 24.99 -1.63
CA GLU A 335 44.52 25.23 -0.25
C GLU A 335 43.54 26.39 0.07
N LYS A 336 42.37 25.99 0.58
CA LYS A 336 41.92 26.42 1.91
C LYS A 336 41.81 25.16 2.81
N PRO A 337 42.31 25.19 4.05
CA PRO A 337 42.37 24.00 4.89
C PRO A 337 40.98 23.71 5.48
N THR A 338 40.44 22.52 5.19
CA THR A 338 39.40 21.92 6.03
C THR A 338 40.08 20.77 6.77
N GLU A 339 40.21 20.92 8.09
CA GLU A 339 40.84 19.94 8.97
C GLU A 339 40.29 18.52 8.76
N SER A 340 41.19 17.55 8.83
CA SER A 340 41.03 16.11 8.59
C SER A 340 39.74 15.48 9.16
N ILE A 341 38.75 15.18 8.31
CA ILE A 341 37.54 14.38 8.65
C ILE A 341 37.89 12.88 8.91
N TYR A 342 39.10 12.45 8.59
CA TYR A 342 39.53 11.07 8.81
C TYR A 342 40.02 10.85 10.24
N TYR A 343 39.50 9.79 10.87
CA TYR A 343 39.90 9.35 12.20
C TYR A 343 40.80 8.11 12.14
N SER A 344 41.64 7.91 13.16
CA SER A 344 42.65 6.84 13.19
C SER A 344 42.03 5.45 13.37
N ILE A 345 42.46 4.50 12.55
CA ILE A 345 42.12 3.08 12.66
C ILE A 345 43.29 2.31 13.29
N ASP A 346 43.00 1.45 14.26
CA ASP A 346 43.97 0.56 14.89
C ASP A 346 44.18 -0.70 14.01
N GLU A 347 45.12 -0.59 13.09
CA GLU A 347 45.54 -1.66 12.18
C GLU A 347 46.10 -2.89 12.91
N GLU A 348 46.77 -2.71 14.06
CA GLU A 348 47.28 -3.82 14.83
C GLU A 348 46.16 -4.62 15.51
N ALA A 349 45.13 -3.93 16.02
CA ALA A 349 43.91 -4.57 16.50
C ALA A 349 43.18 -5.29 15.37
N ALA A 350 43.07 -4.67 14.18
CA ALA A 350 42.45 -5.28 13.00
C ALA A 350 43.18 -6.57 12.58
N ARG A 351 44.52 -6.53 12.57
CA ARG A 351 45.35 -7.71 12.30
C ARG A 351 45.12 -8.82 13.33
N ARG A 352 45.20 -8.52 14.63
CA ARG A 352 44.95 -9.49 15.70
C ARG A 352 43.54 -10.08 15.62
N ALA A 353 42.55 -9.27 15.29
CA ALA A 353 41.18 -9.72 15.09
C ALA A 353 41.06 -10.68 13.90
N LYS A 354 41.75 -10.40 12.78
CA LYS A 354 41.77 -11.25 11.60
C LYS A 354 42.43 -12.60 11.89
N GLU A 355 43.63 -12.58 12.49
CA GLU A 355 44.38 -13.79 12.89
C GLU A 355 43.58 -14.66 13.89
N ALA A 356 42.81 -14.03 14.78
CA ALA A 356 41.97 -14.74 15.74
C ALA A 356 40.74 -15.42 15.11
N ASN A 357 40.28 -14.98 13.92
CA ASN A 357 39.03 -15.45 13.35
C ASN A 357 39.16 -16.10 11.96
N SER A 358 40.30 -15.95 11.28
CA SER A 358 40.51 -16.39 9.91
C SER A 358 41.88 -17.03 9.71
N PHE A 359 41.94 -18.02 8.83
CA PHE A 359 43.18 -18.64 8.38
C PHE A 359 43.90 -17.85 7.28
N SER A 360 43.26 -16.80 6.73
CA SER A 360 43.91 -15.95 5.74
C SER A 360 44.67 -14.81 6.38
N ASP A 361 45.82 -14.49 5.80
CA ASP A 361 46.68 -13.41 6.27
C ASP A 361 45.97 -12.05 6.18
N TYR A 362 46.27 -11.19 7.14
CA TYR A 362 45.80 -9.82 7.13
C TYR A 362 46.64 -8.98 6.17
N LEU A 363 46.00 -8.29 5.24
CA LEU A 363 46.67 -7.33 4.36
C LEU A 363 46.88 -6.00 5.12
N PRO A 364 48.12 -5.55 5.37
CA PRO A 364 48.37 -4.31 6.11
C PRO A 364 47.72 -3.09 5.43
N GLY A 365 47.07 -2.23 6.22
CA GLY A 365 46.39 -1.04 5.73
C GLY A 365 44.98 -1.30 5.19
N SER A 366 44.52 -2.55 5.15
CA SER A 366 43.22 -2.90 4.58
C SER A 366 42.06 -2.35 5.42
N ALA A 367 42.16 -2.29 6.75
CA ALA A 367 41.09 -1.73 7.58
C ALA A 367 40.96 -0.22 7.41
N THR A 368 42.09 0.48 7.34
CA THR A 368 42.16 1.92 7.09
C THR A 368 41.64 2.25 5.70
N LYS A 369 41.98 1.44 4.69
CA LYS A 369 41.46 1.60 3.32
C LYS A 369 39.94 1.44 3.29
N ASN A 370 39.40 0.40 3.90
CA ASN A 370 37.95 0.16 3.96
C ASN A 370 37.22 1.30 4.67
N TYR A 371 37.77 1.78 5.79
CA TYR A 371 37.22 2.94 6.50
C TYR A 371 37.20 4.19 5.62
N ARG A 372 38.32 4.52 4.95
CA ARG A 372 38.40 5.68 4.06
C ARG A 372 37.37 5.60 2.93
N GLN A 373 37.21 4.43 2.32
CA GLN A 373 36.18 4.23 1.28
C GLN A 373 34.76 4.53 1.79
N SER A 374 34.42 4.09 3.02
CA SER A 374 33.13 4.42 3.63
C SER A 374 32.97 5.93 3.87
N ILE A 375 34.04 6.62 4.27
CA ILE A 375 34.01 8.08 4.46
C ILE A 375 33.92 8.82 3.12
N ASP A 376 34.65 8.40 2.11
CA ASP A 376 34.61 9.01 0.77
C ASP A 376 33.22 8.86 0.14
N ALA A 377 32.55 7.72 0.35
CA ALA A 377 31.16 7.55 -0.03
C ALA A 377 30.22 8.50 0.73
N ALA A 378 30.43 8.65 2.05
CA ALA A 378 29.66 9.59 2.88
C ALA A 378 29.87 11.06 2.48
N ILE A 379 31.10 11.45 2.10
CA ILE A 379 31.43 12.79 1.57
C ILE A 379 30.63 13.05 0.30
N LYS A 380 30.62 12.12 -0.66
CA LYS A 380 29.83 12.26 -1.90
C LYS A 380 28.34 12.42 -1.62
N ILE A 381 27.81 11.69 -0.63
CA ILE A 381 26.41 11.83 -0.17
C ILE A 381 26.16 13.24 0.37
N ALA A 382 27.06 13.75 1.22
CA ALA A 382 26.98 15.09 1.80
C ALA A 382 27.07 16.18 0.73
N GLU A 383 28.02 16.09 -0.21
CA GLU A 383 28.19 17.04 -1.31
C GLU A 383 26.95 17.08 -2.22
N ARG A 384 26.45 15.91 -2.62
CA ARG A 384 25.21 15.80 -3.41
C ARG A 384 24.04 16.45 -2.68
N GLN A 385 23.97 16.30 -1.36
CA GLN A 385 22.92 16.93 -0.58
C GLN A 385 23.08 18.45 -0.53
N LYS A 386 24.29 18.97 -0.28
CA LYS A 386 24.58 20.41 -0.26
C LYS A 386 24.21 21.11 -1.57
N LEU A 387 24.33 20.43 -2.72
CA LEU A 387 23.89 20.94 -4.02
C LEU A 387 22.37 21.11 -4.13
N GLN A 388 21.60 20.39 -3.32
CA GLN A 388 20.14 20.37 -3.38
C GLN A 388 19.48 21.24 -2.30
N VAL A 389 20.23 21.66 -1.29
CA VAL A 389 19.70 22.37 -0.12
C VAL A 389 20.37 23.72 0.07
N ASP A 390 19.66 24.62 0.73
CA ASP A 390 20.16 25.95 1.03
C ASP A 390 21.43 25.92 1.89
N ALA A 391 22.27 26.95 1.75
CA ALA A 391 23.52 27.10 2.49
C ALA A 391 23.32 27.03 4.02
N SER A 392 22.14 27.40 4.53
CA SER A 392 21.81 27.29 5.96
C SER A 392 21.91 25.88 6.54
N PHE A 393 21.91 24.84 5.70
CA PHE A 393 22.00 23.44 6.13
C PHE A 393 23.41 22.85 6.00
N HIS A 394 24.36 23.56 5.38
CA HIS A 394 25.68 23.01 5.07
C HIS A 394 26.48 22.67 6.33
N ASP A 395 26.52 23.56 7.33
CA ASP A 395 27.19 23.31 8.61
C ASP A 395 26.62 22.10 9.36
N LYS A 396 25.30 21.89 9.26
CA LYS A 396 24.63 20.74 9.88
C LYS A 396 24.97 19.45 9.17
N ILE A 397 25.04 19.48 7.83
CA ILE A 397 25.47 18.34 7.02
C ILE A 397 26.92 17.98 7.36
N ASP A 398 27.80 18.98 7.49
CA ASP A 398 29.20 18.78 7.86
C ASP A 398 29.37 18.22 9.26
N GLY A 399 28.63 18.74 10.25
CA GLY A 399 28.64 18.20 11.61
C GLY A 399 28.12 16.76 11.70
N LEU A 400 27.15 16.39 10.87
CA LEU A 400 26.66 15.00 10.77
C LEU A 400 27.69 14.08 10.12
N LEU A 401 28.37 14.55 9.07
CA LEU A 401 29.44 13.82 8.39
C LEU A 401 30.63 13.57 9.33
N ASP A 402 31.06 14.59 10.06
CA ASP A 402 32.10 14.46 11.09
C ASP A 402 31.71 13.43 12.17
N THR A 403 30.48 13.54 12.67
CA THR A 403 29.96 12.60 13.69
C THR A 403 29.93 11.17 13.16
N TYR A 404 29.55 10.97 11.89
CA TYR A 404 29.58 9.68 11.23
C TYR A 404 31.02 9.14 11.16
N ALA A 405 31.95 9.96 10.67
CA ALA A 405 33.33 9.56 10.48
C ALA A 405 34.00 9.16 11.79
N ARG A 406 33.78 9.93 12.86
CA ARG A 406 34.31 9.65 14.20
C ARG A 406 33.74 8.38 14.80
N LYS A 407 32.40 8.26 14.83
CA LYS A 407 31.73 7.11 15.44
C LYS A 407 32.00 5.82 14.68
N LEU A 408 32.11 5.88 13.35
CA LEU A 408 32.46 4.71 12.55
C LEU A 408 33.86 4.20 12.88
N ALA A 409 34.85 5.10 13.01
CA ALA A 409 36.20 4.71 13.41
C ALA A 409 36.24 4.11 14.83
N GLU A 410 35.57 4.75 15.80
CA GLU A 410 35.43 4.23 17.17
C GLU A 410 34.79 2.82 17.18
N ASN A 411 33.71 2.62 16.43
CA ASN A 411 32.99 1.36 16.34
C ASN A 411 33.80 0.27 15.64
N LEU A 412 34.53 0.59 14.56
CA LEU A 412 35.41 -0.35 13.87
C LEU A 412 36.57 -0.80 14.76
N ASN A 413 37.26 0.14 15.41
CA ASN A 413 38.32 -0.18 16.37
C ASN A 413 37.79 -1.05 17.50
N LYS A 414 36.59 -0.74 18.01
CA LYS A 414 35.94 -1.56 19.04
C LYS A 414 35.59 -2.96 18.55
N SER A 415 35.15 -3.08 17.30
CA SER A 415 34.88 -4.37 16.67
C SER A 415 36.14 -5.23 16.60
N PHE A 416 37.30 -4.64 16.28
CA PHE A 416 38.57 -5.34 16.21
C PHE A 416 39.00 -5.82 17.61
N GLU A 417 38.93 -4.96 18.62
CA GLU A 417 39.17 -5.36 20.01
C GLU A 417 38.27 -6.51 20.43
N ILE A 418 36.97 -6.45 20.15
CA ILE A 418 35.99 -7.49 20.49
C ILE A 418 36.37 -8.79 19.81
N ASN A 419 36.61 -8.75 18.49
CA ASN A 419 36.90 -9.93 17.67
C ASN A 419 38.22 -10.61 18.03
N ALA A 420 39.19 -9.87 18.58
CA ALA A 420 40.46 -10.43 19.06
C ALA A 420 40.39 -11.12 20.44
N ARG A 421 39.30 -10.95 21.22
CA ARG A 421 39.20 -11.47 22.61
C ARG A 421 39.27 -12.98 22.74
N VAL A 422 38.56 -13.69 21.87
CA VAL A 422 38.47 -15.15 21.86
C VAL A 422 38.62 -15.64 20.43
N PRO A 423 39.71 -16.35 20.11
CA PRO A 423 39.87 -16.96 18.80
C PRO A 423 38.68 -17.84 18.42
N SER A 424 38.39 -17.96 17.12
CA SER A 424 37.27 -18.78 16.67
C SER A 424 37.56 -20.27 16.90
N MET A 425 36.49 -21.06 17.04
CA MET A 425 36.60 -22.52 17.19
C MET A 425 37.28 -23.16 15.97
N MET A 426 37.24 -22.49 14.81
CA MET A 426 37.98 -22.91 13.61
C MET A 426 39.49 -22.78 13.81
N ILE A 427 39.96 -21.74 14.51
CA ILE A 427 41.39 -21.50 14.76
C ILE A 427 41.92 -22.39 15.88
N THR A 428 41.19 -22.56 16.98
CA THR A 428 41.67 -23.32 18.15
C THR A 428 41.24 -24.78 18.18
N GLY A 429 40.32 -25.19 17.30
CA GLY A 429 39.66 -26.50 17.36
C GLY A 429 38.60 -26.58 18.47
N GLY A 430 37.82 -27.67 18.46
CA GLY A 430 36.69 -27.88 19.39
C GLY A 430 37.06 -28.37 20.79
N GLY A 431 38.30 -28.83 21.01
CA GLY A 431 38.75 -29.32 22.32
C GLY A 431 39.03 -28.17 23.29
N ASN A 432 38.43 -28.21 24.50
CA ASN A 432 38.60 -27.21 25.57
C ASN A 432 38.31 -25.75 25.14
N PHE A 433 37.46 -25.54 24.15
CA PHE A 433 37.06 -24.21 23.68
C PHE A 433 36.36 -23.40 24.81
N PRO A 434 36.75 -22.14 25.06
CA PRO A 434 36.18 -21.36 26.16
C PRO A 434 34.80 -20.77 25.82
N THR A 435 33.78 -21.63 25.73
CA THR A 435 32.41 -21.29 25.29
C THR A 435 31.82 -20.09 26.02
N LYS A 436 31.91 -20.04 27.37
CA LYS A 436 31.39 -18.90 28.16
C LYS A 436 32.06 -17.56 27.83
N LYS A 437 33.34 -17.55 27.44
CA LYS A 437 34.02 -16.32 27.00
C LYS A 437 33.59 -15.94 25.58
N LYS A 438 33.35 -16.93 24.70
CA LYS A 438 32.82 -16.72 23.35
C LYS A 438 31.40 -16.16 23.37
N GLU A 439 30.53 -16.66 24.25
CA GLU A 439 29.19 -16.11 24.47
C GLU A 439 29.25 -14.63 24.88
N LYS A 440 30.12 -14.26 25.83
CA LYS A 440 30.33 -12.85 26.20
C LYS A 440 30.91 -12.00 25.06
N GLN A 441 31.76 -12.57 24.21
CA GLN A 441 32.25 -11.91 23.01
C GLN A 441 31.12 -11.67 22.00
N ASN A 442 30.24 -12.65 21.79
CA ASN A 442 29.08 -12.53 20.90
C ASN A 442 28.12 -11.43 21.40
N ILE A 443 27.79 -11.39 22.69
CA ILE A 443 26.95 -10.32 23.26
C ILE A 443 27.58 -8.93 23.06
N ALA A 444 28.90 -8.81 23.22
CA ALA A 444 29.59 -7.55 22.95
C ALA A 444 29.59 -7.20 21.45
N ARG A 445 29.72 -8.20 20.57
CA ARG A 445 29.64 -8.03 19.12
C ARG A 445 28.24 -7.57 18.69
N ASP A 446 27.19 -8.14 19.27
CA ASP A 446 25.80 -7.79 18.96
C ASP A 446 25.52 -6.33 19.33
N LYS A 447 25.96 -5.88 20.51
CA LYS A 447 25.88 -4.46 20.92
C LYS A 447 26.66 -3.53 19.98
N ASN A 448 27.87 -3.94 19.56
CA ASN A 448 28.67 -3.16 18.60
C ASN A 448 27.97 -3.08 17.23
N MET A 449 27.26 -4.13 16.81
CA MET A 449 26.47 -4.14 15.57
C MET A 449 25.22 -3.24 15.68
N GLU A 450 24.57 -3.18 16.84
CA GLU A 450 23.47 -2.22 17.10
C GLU A 450 23.96 -0.78 16.98
N GLU A 451 25.12 -0.46 17.56
CA GLU A 451 25.76 0.85 17.42
C GLU A 451 26.13 1.14 15.95
N TRP A 452 26.66 0.16 15.22
CA TRP A 452 26.97 0.30 13.79
C TRP A 452 25.71 0.63 12.97
N ARG A 453 24.58 -0.05 13.22
CA ARG A 453 23.29 0.26 12.58
C ARG A 453 22.85 1.70 12.87
N ALA A 454 23.01 2.15 14.11
CA ALA A 454 22.69 3.53 14.49
C ALA A 454 23.62 4.56 13.81
N ILE A 455 24.88 4.20 13.56
CA ILE A 455 25.84 5.02 12.82
C ILE A 455 25.44 5.13 11.35
N GLN A 456 25.02 4.04 10.71
CA GLN A 456 24.54 4.09 9.32
C GLN A 456 23.32 5.02 9.15
N GLY A 457 22.42 5.05 10.13
CA GLY A 457 21.31 6.00 10.15
C GLY A 457 21.71 7.49 10.18
N LEU A 458 22.99 7.83 10.38
CA LEU A 458 23.48 9.20 10.17
C LEU A 458 23.56 9.57 8.68
N LEU A 459 23.81 8.61 7.78
CA LEU A 459 23.79 8.85 6.33
C LEU A 459 22.39 9.22 5.85
N ASP A 460 21.36 8.52 6.34
CA ASP A 460 19.95 8.85 6.06
C ASP A 460 19.59 10.24 6.59
N LYS A 461 20.13 10.62 7.75
CA LYS A 461 19.96 11.96 8.31
C LYS A 461 20.64 13.02 7.45
N ILE A 462 21.83 12.74 6.89
CA ILE A 462 22.49 13.65 5.94
C ILE A 462 21.60 13.83 4.72
N GLN A 463 21.13 12.74 4.08
CA GLN A 463 20.29 12.79 2.88
C GLN A 463 18.92 13.46 3.09
N SER A 464 18.34 13.36 4.28
CA SER A 464 17.05 13.99 4.60
C SER A 464 17.18 15.44 5.08
N THR A 465 18.37 15.87 5.52
CA THR A 465 18.59 17.23 6.02
C THR A 465 18.34 18.26 4.92
N GLY A 466 17.41 19.19 5.14
CA GLY A 466 17.05 20.25 4.18
C GLY A 466 16.01 19.85 3.11
N ARG A 467 15.55 18.59 3.08
CA ARG A 467 14.44 18.14 2.21
C ARG A 467 13.06 18.17 2.87
N GLY A 468 13.01 18.41 4.18
CA GLY A 468 11.76 18.62 4.90
C GLY A 468 11.02 19.88 4.46
N GLY A 469 9.73 19.98 4.78
CA GLY A 469 8.99 21.24 4.60
C GLY A 469 9.67 22.38 5.38
N ILE A 470 9.59 23.61 4.86
CA ILE A 470 10.13 24.81 5.54
C ILE A 470 9.58 24.82 6.96
N SER A 471 10.44 24.78 7.98
CA SER A 471 10.02 24.71 9.39
C SER A 471 9.41 26.04 9.83
N SER A 472 8.45 26.01 10.75
CA SER A 472 7.92 27.24 11.37
C SER A 472 8.91 27.88 12.34
N ASP A 473 9.92 27.12 12.79
CA ASP A 473 10.97 27.58 13.71
C ASP A 473 12.17 28.22 12.98
N ASP A 474 12.17 28.26 11.64
CA ASP A 474 13.22 28.94 10.85
C ASP A 474 13.06 30.47 10.96
N PRO A 475 14.08 31.24 11.39
CA PRO A 475 14.00 32.70 11.47
C PRO A 475 13.57 33.35 10.14
N GLU A 476 13.96 32.75 9.01
CA GLU A 476 13.67 33.22 7.65
C GLU A 476 12.46 32.51 7.02
N VAL A 477 11.64 31.82 7.81
CA VAL A 477 10.47 31.04 7.31
C VAL A 477 9.58 31.83 6.38
N VAL A 478 9.29 33.10 6.70
CA VAL A 478 8.40 33.95 5.90
C VAL A 478 9.04 34.25 4.54
N GLN A 479 10.31 34.66 4.52
CA GLN A 479 11.04 34.98 3.29
C GLN A 479 11.16 33.76 2.37
N LYS A 480 11.47 32.58 2.95
CA LYS A 480 11.56 31.32 2.19
C LYS A 480 10.20 30.88 1.63
N LEU A 481 9.11 31.08 2.37
CA LEU A 481 7.75 30.80 1.89
C LEU A 481 7.32 31.79 0.78
N GLU A 482 7.67 33.07 0.90
CA GLU A 482 7.43 34.09 -0.13
C GLU A 482 8.17 33.77 -1.43
N ALA A 483 9.46 33.46 -1.35
CA ALA A 483 10.25 33.05 -2.51
C ALA A 483 9.67 31.80 -3.20
N LYS A 484 9.11 30.86 -2.42
CA LYS A 484 8.42 29.69 -2.97
C LYS A 484 7.11 30.08 -3.67
N ILE A 485 6.32 30.98 -3.10
CA ILE A 485 5.10 31.49 -3.74
C ILE A 485 5.42 32.15 -5.07
N VAL A 486 6.45 33.01 -5.14
CA VAL A 486 6.86 33.67 -6.40
C VAL A 486 7.17 32.65 -7.49
N LYS A 487 7.90 31.57 -7.17
CA LYS A 487 8.19 30.49 -8.12
C LYS A 487 6.91 29.77 -8.59
N LEU A 488 5.99 29.48 -7.67
CA LEU A 488 4.73 28.79 -7.99
C LEU A 488 3.78 29.68 -8.80
N GLU A 489 3.74 30.98 -8.54
CA GLU A 489 2.97 31.97 -9.30
C GLU A 489 3.53 32.13 -10.73
N ALA A 490 4.85 32.23 -10.87
CA ALA A 490 5.50 32.24 -12.18
C ALA A 490 5.20 30.94 -12.97
N TRP A 491 5.21 29.79 -12.30
CA TRP A 491 4.84 28.51 -12.91
C TRP A 491 3.36 28.48 -13.31
N GLN A 492 2.47 29.02 -12.48
CA GLN A 492 1.04 29.11 -12.77
C GLN A 492 0.77 29.93 -14.03
N GLU A 493 1.40 31.09 -14.15
CA GLU A 493 1.26 31.96 -15.31
C GLU A 493 1.87 31.32 -16.56
N LYS A 494 3.03 30.64 -16.44
CA LYS A 494 3.61 29.86 -17.55
C LYS A 494 2.65 28.77 -18.06
N MET A 495 2.01 28.02 -17.17
CA MET A 495 1.03 26.98 -17.54
C MET A 495 -0.21 27.59 -18.23
N LYS A 496 -0.78 28.67 -17.68
CA LYS A 496 -1.93 29.38 -18.26
C LYS A 496 -1.60 29.93 -19.65
N ALA A 497 -0.45 30.59 -19.80
CA ALA A 497 -0.02 31.20 -21.04
C ALA A 497 0.21 30.12 -22.12
N THR A 498 0.84 29.00 -21.76
CA THR A 498 1.02 27.85 -22.66
C THR A 498 -0.31 27.25 -23.11
N ASN A 499 -1.24 27.02 -22.17
CA ASN A 499 -2.58 26.51 -22.51
C ASN A 499 -3.40 27.51 -23.33
N ALA A 500 -3.25 28.82 -23.11
CA ALA A 500 -3.87 29.85 -23.93
C ALA A 500 -3.31 29.86 -25.35
N PHE A 501 -1.98 29.78 -25.49
CA PHE A 501 -1.30 29.67 -26.77
C PHE A 501 -1.78 28.44 -27.56
N TYR A 502 -1.77 27.27 -26.93
CA TYR A 502 -2.21 26.03 -27.57
C TYR A 502 -3.69 26.06 -27.96
N ARG A 503 -4.57 26.65 -27.14
CA ARG A 503 -5.99 26.84 -27.49
C ARG A 503 -6.17 27.68 -28.76
N LYS A 504 -5.34 28.71 -28.95
CA LYS A 504 -5.42 29.64 -30.09
C LYS A 504 -4.80 29.08 -31.36
N TYR A 505 -3.64 28.44 -31.26
CA TYR A 505 -2.84 28.04 -32.42
C TYR A 505 -2.87 26.53 -32.72
N LYS A 506 -3.38 25.71 -31.80
CA LYS A 506 -3.41 24.22 -31.89
C LYS A 506 -2.04 23.58 -32.12
N THR A 507 -0.98 24.32 -31.85
CA THR A 507 0.41 23.86 -31.85
C THR A 507 1.16 24.47 -30.67
N LEU A 508 2.25 23.83 -30.29
CA LEU A 508 3.25 24.33 -29.33
C LEU A 508 4.50 24.87 -30.02
N ASP A 509 4.57 24.77 -31.35
CA ASP A 509 5.68 25.33 -32.12
C ASP A 509 5.71 26.86 -31.97
N ASP A 510 6.90 27.38 -31.72
CA ASP A 510 7.17 28.80 -31.47
C ASP A 510 6.46 29.41 -30.25
N CYS A 511 6.09 28.61 -29.25
CA CYS A 511 5.52 29.11 -28.00
C CYS A 511 6.55 29.99 -27.25
N PRO A 512 6.30 31.30 -27.04
CA PRO A 512 7.29 32.24 -26.49
C PRO A 512 7.60 32.01 -25.00
N HIS A 513 6.80 31.19 -24.32
CA HIS A 513 6.92 30.92 -22.89
C HIS A 513 7.61 29.57 -22.59
N LEU A 514 8.02 28.83 -23.62
CA LEU A 514 8.67 27.52 -23.49
C LEU A 514 9.98 27.48 -24.28
N SER A 515 10.98 26.80 -23.72
CA SER A 515 12.19 26.44 -24.46
C SER A 515 11.93 25.28 -25.42
N LYS A 516 12.80 25.11 -26.44
CA LYS A 516 12.69 24.04 -27.43
C LYS A 516 12.61 22.64 -26.79
N SER A 517 13.43 22.38 -25.77
CA SER A 517 13.41 21.11 -25.02
C SER A 517 12.11 20.89 -24.23
N GLU A 518 11.51 21.96 -23.68
CA GLU A 518 10.23 21.86 -22.98
C GLU A 518 9.06 21.60 -23.94
N VAL A 519 9.09 22.21 -25.13
CA VAL A 519 8.10 21.95 -26.18
C VAL A 519 8.13 20.48 -26.61
N GLU A 520 9.32 19.90 -26.83
CA GLU A 520 9.46 18.49 -27.19
C GLU A 520 8.91 17.56 -26.09
N LYS A 521 9.24 17.81 -24.82
CA LYS A 521 8.72 17.04 -23.69
C LYS A 521 7.19 17.11 -23.60
N LEU A 522 6.61 18.29 -23.75
CA LEU A 522 5.16 18.46 -23.71
C LEU A 522 4.48 17.79 -24.91
N LYS A 523 5.06 17.86 -26.11
CA LYS A 523 4.56 17.14 -27.29
C LYS A 523 4.57 15.63 -27.08
N VAL A 524 5.65 15.07 -26.53
CA VAL A 524 5.75 13.64 -26.20
C VAL A 524 4.65 13.26 -25.20
N ASN A 525 4.54 13.99 -24.09
CA ASN A 525 3.51 13.74 -23.07
C ASN A 525 2.08 13.81 -23.64
N MET A 526 1.83 14.76 -24.55
CA MET A 526 0.53 14.90 -25.22
C MET A 526 0.25 13.76 -26.21
N SER A 527 1.28 13.27 -26.93
CA SER A 527 1.15 12.14 -27.87
C SER A 527 0.89 10.80 -27.16
N SER A 528 1.38 10.66 -25.93
CA SER A 528 1.15 9.50 -25.07
C SER A 528 -0.20 9.54 -24.34
N SER A 529 -0.97 10.62 -24.50
CA SER A 529 -2.26 10.79 -23.82
C SER A 529 -3.36 10.00 -24.55
N TRP A 530 -4.10 9.20 -23.80
CA TRP A 530 -5.25 8.42 -24.29
C TRP A 530 -6.51 9.27 -24.55
N ARG A 531 -6.45 10.59 -24.33
CA ARG A 531 -7.59 11.50 -24.43
C ARG A 531 -7.80 11.97 -25.86
N SER A 532 -9.07 12.15 -26.24
CA SER A 532 -9.47 12.68 -27.57
C SER A 532 -8.94 14.09 -27.84
N GLU A 533 -8.78 14.92 -26.80
CA GLU A 533 -8.21 16.28 -26.90
C GLU A 533 -7.18 16.55 -25.79
N PRO A 534 -5.91 16.14 -25.97
CA PRO A 534 -4.87 16.39 -24.98
C PRO A 534 -4.51 17.88 -24.92
N LYS A 535 -4.26 18.37 -23.71
CA LYS A 535 -3.81 19.75 -23.44
C LYS A 535 -2.36 19.73 -22.93
N PRO A 536 -1.55 20.78 -23.15
CA PRO A 536 -0.16 20.82 -22.68
C PRO A 536 -0.05 20.70 -21.17
N PHE A 537 -0.86 21.47 -20.43
CA PHE A 537 -0.99 21.36 -18.99
C PHE A 537 -2.45 21.07 -18.62
N GLU A 538 -2.66 20.11 -17.73
CA GLU A 538 -3.98 19.63 -17.37
C GLU A 538 -4.66 20.53 -16.33
N SER A 539 -5.99 20.57 -16.34
CA SER A 539 -6.76 21.44 -15.44
C SER A 539 -6.44 21.18 -13.96
N TYR A 540 -6.23 19.92 -13.57
CA TYR A 540 -5.87 19.57 -12.19
C TYR A 540 -4.48 20.09 -11.80
N GLN A 541 -3.52 20.18 -12.72
CA GLN A 541 -2.18 20.73 -12.42
C GLN A 541 -2.27 22.21 -12.06
N LEU A 542 -3.09 22.98 -12.78
CA LEU A 542 -3.36 24.38 -12.47
C LEU A 542 -4.12 24.54 -11.15
N THR A 543 -5.12 23.68 -10.89
CA THR A 543 -5.90 23.69 -9.66
C THR A 543 -5.05 23.36 -8.44
N ASN A 544 -4.22 22.32 -8.53
CA ASN A 544 -3.34 21.87 -7.45
C ASN A 544 -2.28 22.94 -7.13
N ASN A 545 -1.63 23.52 -8.16
CA ASN A 545 -0.64 24.57 -7.96
C ASN A 545 -1.27 25.83 -7.33
N ASN A 546 -2.47 26.24 -7.77
CA ASN A 546 -3.22 27.33 -7.13
C ASN A 546 -3.60 27.02 -5.68
N ALA A 547 -4.01 25.78 -5.37
CA ALA A 547 -4.32 25.37 -4.00
C ALA A 547 -3.07 25.46 -3.11
N GLU A 548 -1.92 25.04 -3.62
CA GLU A 548 -0.63 25.15 -2.92
C GLU A 548 -0.24 26.60 -2.67
N ILE A 549 -0.37 27.50 -3.65
CA ILE A 549 -0.14 28.94 -3.48
C ILE A 549 -1.02 29.51 -2.36
N ARG A 550 -2.33 29.20 -2.36
CA ARG A 550 -3.27 29.64 -1.32
C ARG A 550 -2.87 29.11 0.06
N ARG A 551 -2.48 27.84 0.15
CA ARG A 551 -2.01 27.20 1.38
C ARG A 551 -0.79 27.91 1.96
N LEU A 552 0.21 28.21 1.12
CA LEU A 552 1.42 28.91 1.56
C LEU A 552 1.13 30.35 2.00
N LYS A 553 0.26 31.08 1.29
CA LYS A 553 -0.20 32.41 1.72
C LYS A 553 -0.91 32.37 3.08
N LYS A 554 -1.83 31.42 3.27
CA LYS A 554 -2.50 31.20 4.57
C LYS A 554 -1.50 30.89 5.68
N ARG A 555 -0.49 30.07 5.38
CA ARG A 555 0.58 29.73 6.33
C ARG A 555 1.41 30.95 6.74
N ILE A 556 1.80 31.80 5.78
CA ILE A 556 2.50 33.06 6.09
C ILE A 556 1.65 33.94 7.00
N GLN A 557 0.35 34.09 6.69
CA GLN A 557 -0.55 34.89 7.52
C GLN A 557 -0.65 34.36 8.96
N THR A 558 -0.78 33.03 9.14
CA THR A 558 -0.77 32.42 10.48
C THR A 558 0.53 32.71 11.22
N LEU A 559 1.68 32.62 10.53
CA LEU A 559 2.99 32.89 11.14
C LEU A 559 3.14 34.35 11.56
N ILE A 560 2.69 35.30 10.74
CA ILE A 560 2.69 36.73 11.06
C ILE A 560 1.79 37.00 12.26
N THR A 561 0.54 36.56 12.22
CA THR A 561 -0.41 36.73 13.34
C THR A 561 0.11 36.07 14.63
N SER A 562 0.78 34.92 14.55
CA SER A 562 1.38 34.28 15.72
C SER A 562 2.58 35.03 16.30
N LYS A 563 3.35 35.77 15.47
CA LYS A 563 4.44 36.64 15.92
C LYS A 563 3.93 37.89 16.63
N GLU A 564 2.78 38.40 16.19
CA GLU A 564 2.12 39.58 16.79
C GLU A 564 1.37 39.26 18.09
N LYS A 565 1.02 37.99 18.33
CA LYS A 565 0.38 37.56 19.59
C LYS A 565 1.38 37.59 20.75
N ASP A 566 1.02 38.34 21.78
CA ASP A 566 1.74 38.36 23.04
C ASP A 566 1.11 37.36 24.02
N TYR A 567 1.82 36.26 24.29
CA TYR A 567 1.43 35.32 25.34
C TYR A 567 2.05 35.82 26.65
N GLY A 568 1.22 36.37 27.55
CA GLY A 568 1.69 36.92 28.82
C GLY A 568 2.25 35.85 29.75
N GLU A 569 3.09 36.29 30.69
CA GLU A 569 3.54 35.49 31.84
C GLU A 569 2.51 35.57 32.98
N TRP A 570 2.31 34.47 33.70
CA TRP A 570 1.48 34.49 34.91
C TRP A 570 2.07 33.62 36.02
N VAL A 571 1.75 33.99 37.26
CA VAL A 571 2.16 33.29 38.47
C VAL A 571 0.97 32.49 38.98
N PHE A 572 1.20 31.27 39.44
CA PHE A 572 0.20 30.39 40.04
C PHE A 572 0.66 29.95 41.43
N GLU A 573 -0.22 29.31 42.20
CA GLU A 573 0.14 28.80 43.52
C GLU A 573 1.19 27.66 43.40
N GLY A 574 2.44 27.96 43.76
CA GLY A 574 3.57 27.02 43.71
C GLY A 574 4.45 27.11 42.47
N GLY A 575 4.35 28.19 41.66
CA GLY A 575 5.26 28.42 40.55
C GLY A 575 4.87 29.53 39.58
N LYS A 576 5.48 29.53 38.39
CA LYS A 576 5.20 30.50 37.31
C LYS A 576 5.22 29.88 35.91
N VAL A 577 4.43 30.45 35.00
CA VAL A 577 4.43 30.10 33.57
C VAL A 577 5.02 31.25 32.75
N GLU A 578 5.98 30.92 31.90
CA GLU A 578 6.74 31.86 31.07
C GLU A 578 6.65 31.46 29.59
N ALA A 579 6.25 32.40 28.73
CA ALA A 579 6.24 32.21 27.28
C ALA A 579 7.57 32.69 26.67
N ASN A 580 8.53 31.78 26.51
CA ASN A 580 9.82 32.10 25.90
C ASN A 580 9.69 32.11 24.36
N LYS A 581 9.66 33.32 23.80
CA LYS A 581 9.51 33.55 22.35
C LYS A 581 10.77 33.19 21.55
N GLU A 582 11.96 33.36 22.12
CA GLU A 582 13.22 33.07 21.44
C GLU A 582 13.40 31.57 21.15
N GLU A 583 13.02 30.72 22.10
CA GLU A 583 13.09 29.26 21.93
C GLU A 583 11.78 28.63 21.44
N ASN A 584 10.72 29.42 21.22
CA ASN A 584 9.38 28.95 20.89
C ASN A 584 8.87 27.89 21.90
N ARG A 585 8.97 28.20 23.21
CA ARG A 585 8.62 27.30 24.32
C ARG A 585 7.74 27.98 25.37
N LEU A 586 6.67 27.32 25.78
CA LEU A 586 5.94 27.63 27.01
C LEU A 586 6.59 26.83 28.14
N ARG A 587 7.16 27.52 29.14
CA ARG A 587 7.89 26.95 30.27
C ARG A 587 7.07 27.11 31.55
N ILE A 588 7.03 26.07 32.36
CA ILE A 588 6.36 26.03 33.66
C ILE A 588 7.45 25.71 34.70
N PHE A 589 7.65 26.65 35.60
CA PHE A 589 8.55 26.54 36.73
C PHE A 589 7.71 26.24 37.97
N PHE A 590 8.14 25.25 38.76
CA PHE A 590 7.58 24.96 40.07
C PHE A 590 8.61 25.29 41.14
N ASP A 591 8.17 25.85 42.26
CA ASP A 591 9.04 26.20 43.39
C ASP A 591 9.58 24.94 44.09
N GLU A 592 8.76 23.89 44.14
CA GLU A 592 9.12 22.57 44.67
C GLU A 592 8.81 21.45 43.66
N ARG A 593 9.32 20.25 43.91
CA ARG A 593 9.08 19.10 43.02
C ARG A 593 7.56 18.78 43.00
N PRO A 594 6.88 18.90 41.84
CA PRO A 594 5.43 18.66 41.77
C PRO A 594 5.09 17.20 42.05
N SER A 595 3.88 16.98 42.58
CA SER A 595 3.36 15.66 42.94
C SER A 595 3.32 14.70 41.72
N GLU A 596 3.28 13.40 41.96
CA GLU A 596 3.21 12.42 40.86
C GLU A 596 1.98 12.59 39.97
N GLN A 597 0.84 12.98 40.56
CA GLN A 597 -0.40 13.27 39.85
C GLN A 597 -0.22 14.46 38.89
N ILE A 598 0.31 15.59 39.36
CA ILE A 598 0.56 16.79 38.54
C ILE A 598 1.56 16.48 37.42
N ARG A 599 2.60 15.69 37.71
CA ARG A 599 3.58 15.27 36.68
C ARG A 599 2.96 14.39 35.59
N ASN A 600 1.98 13.55 35.93
CA ASN A 600 1.29 12.71 34.96
C ASN A 600 0.30 13.53 34.12
N GLU A 601 -0.38 14.50 34.73
CA GLU A 601 -1.27 15.45 34.06
C GLU A 601 -0.51 16.38 33.10
N LEU A 602 0.67 16.87 33.49
CA LEU A 602 1.53 17.65 32.59
C LEU A 602 1.97 16.81 31.37
N LYS A 603 2.32 15.53 31.60
CA LYS A 603 2.70 14.62 30.52
C LYS A 603 1.53 14.30 29.58
N SER A 604 0.31 14.10 30.09
CA SER A 604 -0.87 13.84 29.25
C SER A 604 -1.18 15.04 28.33
N HIS A 605 -0.89 16.24 28.80
CA HIS A 605 -1.01 17.50 28.03
C HIS A 605 0.24 17.86 27.20
N GLY A 606 1.23 16.95 27.11
CA GLY A 606 2.38 17.08 26.24
C GLY A 606 3.56 17.91 26.78
N PHE A 607 3.54 18.31 28.05
CA PHE A 607 4.69 18.96 28.68
C PHE A 607 5.77 17.94 29.06
N ARG A 608 7.04 18.32 28.86
CA ARG A 608 8.21 17.49 29.18
C ARG A 608 9.18 18.24 30.08
N TRP A 609 9.74 17.56 31.07
CA TRP A 609 10.79 18.11 31.92
C TRP A 609 12.09 18.33 31.12
N SER A 610 12.65 19.53 31.20
CA SER A 610 13.93 19.90 30.61
C SER A 610 14.98 20.10 31.71
N PRO A 611 15.99 19.22 31.83
CA PRO A 611 17.07 19.41 32.80
C PRO A 611 17.90 20.67 32.55
N LYS A 612 18.03 21.10 31.29
CA LYS A 612 18.79 22.31 30.90
C LYS A 612 18.07 23.59 31.28
N ALA A 613 16.74 23.61 31.15
CA ALA A 613 15.91 24.77 31.48
C ALA A 613 15.35 24.72 32.90
N SER A 614 15.55 23.61 33.62
CA SER A 614 14.97 23.33 34.95
C SER A 614 13.45 23.59 35.00
N ALA A 615 12.73 23.27 33.93
CA ALA A 615 11.32 23.58 33.76
C ALA A 615 10.58 22.49 32.99
N TRP A 616 9.27 22.39 33.21
CA TRP A 616 8.37 21.66 32.31
C TRP A 616 8.08 22.53 31.10
N GLN A 617 8.26 22.00 29.89
CA GLN A 617 8.10 22.79 28.67
C GLN A 617 7.44 22.03 27.53
N ARG A 618 6.75 22.78 26.66
CA ARG A 618 6.25 22.34 25.33
C ARG A 618 6.37 23.49 24.32
N GLN A 619 6.09 23.23 23.04
CA GLN A 619 6.10 24.26 22.00
C GLN A 619 5.05 25.35 22.30
N LEU A 620 5.46 26.62 22.18
CA LEU A 620 4.57 27.77 22.40
C LEU A 620 3.53 27.83 21.27
N THR A 621 2.27 27.57 21.64
CA THR A 621 1.11 27.55 20.74
C THR A 621 -0.11 28.07 21.49
N ASP A 622 -1.13 28.57 20.78
CA ASP A 622 -2.42 28.96 21.40
C ASP A 622 -2.99 27.82 22.27
N ASN A 623 -2.87 26.58 21.78
CA ASN A 623 -3.30 25.39 22.52
C ASN A 623 -2.44 25.14 23.77
N ALA A 624 -1.14 25.46 23.75
CA ALA A 624 -0.27 25.28 24.92
C ALA A 624 -0.68 26.21 26.06
N VAL A 625 -0.96 27.46 25.71
CA VAL A 625 -1.39 28.47 26.67
C VAL A 625 -2.77 28.14 27.20
N ARG A 626 -3.72 27.79 26.32
CA ARG A 626 -5.09 27.40 26.74
C ARG A 626 -5.09 26.19 27.68
N VAL A 627 -4.30 25.17 27.36
CA VAL A 627 -4.20 23.97 28.20
C VAL A 627 -3.53 24.28 29.54
N ALA A 628 -2.46 25.09 29.55
CA ALA A 628 -1.87 25.55 30.80
C ALA A 628 -2.88 26.35 31.65
N GLN A 629 -3.70 27.19 31.00
CA GLN A 629 -4.76 27.97 31.64
C GLN A 629 -5.98 27.13 32.05
N SER A 630 -6.19 25.93 31.54
CA SER A 630 -7.30 25.06 31.96
C SER A 630 -6.91 24.14 33.12
N MET A 631 -5.61 23.93 33.36
CA MET A 631 -5.13 23.07 34.44
C MET A 631 -5.34 23.76 35.79
N ALA A 632 -6.09 23.11 36.69
CA ALA A 632 -6.41 23.65 38.01
C ALA A 632 -5.16 24.03 38.83
N CYS A 633 -4.07 23.25 38.69
CA CYS A 633 -2.81 23.49 39.39
C CYS A 633 -1.94 24.63 38.80
N LEU A 634 -2.34 25.24 37.69
CA LEU A 634 -1.61 26.31 37.00
C LEU A 634 -2.43 27.59 36.86
N GLN A 635 -3.56 27.68 37.55
CA GLN A 635 -4.44 28.84 37.51
C GLN A 635 -3.73 30.08 38.11
N PRO A 636 -3.86 31.27 37.48
CA PRO A 636 -3.23 32.48 38.00
C PRO A 636 -3.70 32.82 39.42
N THR A 637 -2.76 33.19 40.30
CA THR A 637 -3.08 33.61 41.69
C THR A 637 -3.59 35.06 41.77
N ASP A 638 -3.33 35.87 40.74
CA ASP A 638 -3.79 37.25 40.65
C ASP A 638 -4.97 37.37 39.66
N GLU A 639 -6.17 37.69 40.17
CA GLU A 639 -7.41 37.93 39.41
C GLU A 639 -7.36 39.16 38.45
N LYS A 640 -6.19 39.72 38.16
CA LYS A 640 -6.04 40.89 37.28
C LYS A 640 -5.13 40.63 36.10
N LYS A 641 -5.62 39.82 35.15
CA LYS A 641 -5.48 40.05 33.69
C LYS A 641 -6.12 38.88 32.92
N LEU A 642 -7.45 38.91 32.81
CA LEU A 642 -8.12 38.29 31.67
C LEU A 642 -9.45 39.01 31.41
N GLN A 643 -9.36 40.29 30.99
CA GLN A 643 -10.44 40.87 30.21
C GLN A 643 -10.34 40.33 28.79
N HIS A 644 -11.03 39.23 28.50
CA HIS A 644 -11.68 39.01 27.21
C HIS A 644 -12.81 37.99 27.38
N LYS A 645 -14.00 38.55 27.64
CA LYS A 645 -15.34 37.99 27.42
C LYS A 645 -15.61 36.58 27.94
N GLU A 646 -15.88 36.49 29.24
CA GLU A 646 -16.99 35.66 29.72
C GLU A 646 -18.28 36.43 29.47
N GLN A 647 -19.05 36.03 28.45
CA GLN A 647 -20.48 36.29 28.38
C GLN A 647 -21.17 35.02 27.85
N GLU A 648 -22.10 34.54 28.67
CA GLU A 648 -23.21 33.64 28.34
C GLU A 648 -22.88 32.17 28.09
N ALA A 649 -22.84 31.41 29.19
CA ALA A 649 -23.33 30.04 29.18
C ALA A 649 -24.85 30.06 28.93
N THR A 650 -25.24 30.18 27.67
CA THR A 650 -26.58 29.82 27.20
C THR A 650 -26.60 28.34 26.85
N SER A 651 -27.71 27.69 27.18
CA SER A 651 -28.09 26.32 26.85
C SER A 651 -28.07 26.06 25.32
N GLY A 652 -26.88 25.92 24.71
CA GLY A 652 -26.70 25.58 23.30
C GLY A 652 -26.78 24.07 23.07
N SER A 653 -27.45 23.63 22.00
CA SER A 653 -27.62 22.22 21.68
C SER A 653 -26.33 21.64 21.10
N ASN A 654 -25.85 20.48 21.55
CA ASN A 654 -24.71 19.86 20.86
C ASN A 654 -25.16 19.24 19.53
N TRP A 655 -24.25 19.25 18.58
CA TRP A 655 -24.41 18.64 17.26
C TRP A 655 -23.47 17.46 17.08
N LEU A 656 -23.96 16.43 16.43
CA LEU A 656 -23.23 15.22 16.07
C LEU A 656 -22.76 15.35 14.62
N LEU A 657 -21.46 15.57 14.43
CA LEU A 657 -20.84 15.54 13.12
C LEU A 657 -20.37 14.11 12.82
N VAL A 658 -21.00 13.48 11.84
CA VAL A 658 -20.60 12.17 11.33
C VAL A 658 -19.70 12.37 10.12
N GLU A 659 -18.45 11.94 10.23
CA GLU A 659 -17.43 12.02 9.17
C GLU A 659 -17.34 10.68 8.43
N TYR A 660 -17.59 10.69 7.12
CA TYR A 660 -17.51 9.50 6.28
C TYR A 660 -16.06 9.21 5.86
N GLY A 661 -15.54 8.04 6.25
CA GLY A 661 -14.19 7.56 5.91
C GLY A 661 -14.15 6.55 4.75
N SER A 662 -12.96 6.05 4.43
CA SER A 662 -12.78 4.97 3.45
C SER A 662 -13.11 3.59 4.04
N LEU A 663 -13.69 2.68 3.24
CA LEU A 663 -13.95 1.26 3.58
C LEU A 663 -14.79 1.05 4.86
N SER A 664 -16.11 1.25 4.75
CA SER A 664 -17.13 0.98 5.78
C SER A 664 -17.01 1.71 7.13
N ASN A 665 -16.11 2.69 7.28
CA ASN A 665 -15.90 3.37 8.56
C ASN A 665 -16.41 4.82 8.54
N ALA A 666 -17.40 5.13 9.36
CA ALA A 666 -17.78 6.50 9.73
C ALA A 666 -17.32 6.79 11.17
N LYS A 667 -17.03 8.07 11.46
CA LYS A 667 -16.61 8.54 12.79
C LYS A 667 -17.57 9.58 13.31
N LEU A 668 -17.83 9.57 14.61
CA LEU A 668 -18.69 10.52 15.29
C LEU A 668 -17.86 11.54 16.07
N ARG A 669 -18.16 12.83 15.91
CA ARG A 669 -17.65 13.93 16.73
C ARG A 669 -18.82 14.74 17.28
N ILE A 670 -18.71 15.13 18.55
CA ILE A 670 -19.68 16.04 19.19
C ILE A 670 -19.11 17.46 19.10
N ILE A 671 -19.91 18.41 18.61
CA ILE A 671 -19.53 19.80 18.40
C ILE A 671 -20.59 20.70 19.06
N PRO A 672 -20.20 21.59 19.99
CA PRO A 672 -21.09 22.62 20.52
C PRO A 672 -21.59 23.55 19.40
N GLU A 673 -22.84 24.02 19.49
CA GLU A 673 -23.44 24.92 18.48
C GLU A 673 -22.58 26.16 18.19
N ASP A 674 -22.00 26.76 19.24
CA ASP A 674 -21.16 27.96 19.14
C ASP A 674 -19.87 27.72 18.34
N ASP A 675 -19.37 26.48 18.35
CA ASP A 675 -18.17 26.08 17.61
C ASP A 675 -18.49 25.59 16.19
N LEU A 676 -19.76 25.26 15.90
CA LEU A 676 -20.15 24.68 14.62
C LEU A 676 -19.95 25.65 13.46
N LEU A 677 -20.31 26.92 13.62
CA LEU A 677 -20.09 27.95 12.59
C LEU A 677 -18.60 28.17 12.32
N ASN A 678 -17.76 28.07 13.36
CA ASN A 678 -16.30 28.14 13.21
C ASN A 678 -15.75 26.91 12.47
N GLU A 679 -16.27 25.72 12.76
CA GLU A 679 -15.91 24.48 12.04
C GLU A 679 -16.34 24.57 10.57
N VAL A 680 -17.55 25.05 10.28
CA VAL A 680 -18.02 25.28 8.89
C VAL A 680 -17.17 26.34 8.19
N ALA A 681 -16.76 27.39 8.87
CA ALA A 681 -15.79 28.36 8.33
C ALA A 681 -14.40 27.75 8.07
N MET A 682 -14.01 26.73 8.83
CA MET A 682 -12.78 25.96 8.55
C MET A 682 -12.96 25.05 7.32
N LEU A 683 -14.10 24.36 7.22
CA LEU A 683 -14.42 23.41 6.15
C LEU A 683 -14.63 24.10 4.79
N THR A 684 -15.23 25.28 4.77
CA THR A 684 -15.56 26.03 3.53
C THR A 684 -14.45 26.97 3.04
N ARG A 685 -13.34 27.10 3.79
CA ARG A 685 -12.28 28.09 3.54
C ARG A 685 -11.60 27.89 2.18
N GLY A 686 -11.92 28.78 1.22
CA GLY A 686 -11.31 28.82 -0.11
C GLY A 686 -12.13 28.15 -1.22
N GLN A 687 -13.37 27.75 -0.93
CA GLN A 687 -14.33 27.24 -1.90
C GLN A 687 -15.47 28.25 -2.08
N ILE A 688 -15.44 28.99 -3.20
CA ILE A 688 -16.42 30.05 -3.53
C ILE A 688 -17.85 29.49 -3.58
N GLU A 689 -18.01 28.22 -3.95
CA GLU A 689 -19.31 27.55 -4.09
C GLU A 689 -20.03 27.30 -2.75
N HIS A 690 -19.35 27.47 -1.61
CA HIS A 690 -19.90 27.19 -0.27
C HIS A 690 -20.04 28.44 0.60
N GLU A 691 -19.86 29.64 0.05
CA GLU A 691 -20.04 30.93 0.76
C GLU A 691 -21.45 31.10 1.32
N LYS A 692 -22.46 30.43 0.74
CA LYS A 692 -23.85 30.45 1.23
C LYS A 692 -23.98 29.91 2.66
N LEU A 693 -23.15 28.95 3.06
CA LEU A 693 -23.15 28.43 4.44
C LEU A 693 -22.60 29.45 5.44
N LEU A 694 -21.72 30.35 4.99
CA LEU A 694 -21.14 31.42 5.81
C LEU A 694 -22.08 32.61 6.00
N ALA A 695 -23.19 32.65 5.27
CA ALA A 695 -24.20 33.70 5.39
C ALA A 695 -25.15 33.47 6.57
N PHE A 696 -25.18 32.26 7.13
CA PHE A 696 -26.00 31.95 8.31
C PHE A 696 -25.32 32.44 9.59
N SER A 697 -26.05 33.19 10.40
CA SER A 697 -25.58 33.68 11.71
C SER A 697 -25.88 32.72 12.86
N GLN A 698 -26.67 31.68 12.63
CA GLN A 698 -27.12 30.70 13.61
C GLN A 698 -27.39 29.34 12.94
N VAL A 699 -27.38 28.26 13.71
CA VAL A 699 -27.63 26.90 13.24
C VAL A 699 -29.15 26.63 13.25
N ASN A 700 -29.80 26.78 12.10
CA ASN A 700 -31.22 26.48 11.91
C ASN A 700 -31.43 25.30 10.94
N GLU A 701 -32.68 24.85 10.76
CA GLU A 701 -32.99 23.71 9.86
C GLU A 701 -32.49 23.93 8.42
N GLU A 702 -32.61 25.15 7.90
CA GLU A 702 -32.11 25.52 6.56
C GLU A 702 -30.58 25.38 6.46
N PHE A 703 -29.85 25.78 7.50
CA PHE A 703 -28.40 25.61 7.58
C PHE A 703 -28.01 24.13 7.59
N VAL A 704 -28.68 23.31 8.40
CA VAL A 704 -28.40 21.87 8.51
C VAL A 704 -28.64 21.18 7.17
N GLN A 705 -29.75 21.51 6.51
CA GLN A 705 -30.07 20.98 5.20
C GLN A 705 -29.03 21.40 4.16
N LEU A 706 -28.69 22.69 4.09
CA LEU A 706 -27.67 23.19 3.17
C LEU A 706 -26.30 22.57 3.45
N PHE A 707 -25.95 22.34 4.72
CA PHE A 707 -24.70 21.72 5.12
C PHE A 707 -24.63 20.26 4.63
N ASN A 708 -25.68 19.48 4.92
CA ASN A 708 -25.77 18.07 4.54
C ASN A 708 -25.81 17.88 3.02
N ASP A 709 -26.44 18.80 2.29
CA ASP A 709 -26.43 18.81 0.82
C ASP A 709 -25.05 19.19 0.27
N THR A 710 -24.40 20.19 0.89
CA THR A 710 -23.08 20.68 0.45
C THR A 710 -21.98 19.63 0.67
N PHE A 711 -22.02 18.93 1.80
CA PHE A 711 -20.99 17.99 2.21
C PHE A 711 -21.41 16.53 2.08
N GLN A 712 -22.40 16.22 1.23
CA GLN A 712 -23.11 14.93 1.17
C GLN A 712 -22.22 13.67 1.12
N THR A 713 -21.01 13.78 0.57
CA THR A 713 -20.07 12.65 0.43
C THR A 713 -19.06 12.52 1.58
N GLN A 714 -18.95 13.54 2.43
CA GLN A 714 -17.90 13.69 3.44
C GLN A 714 -18.45 13.78 4.87
N PHE A 715 -19.54 14.50 5.05
CA PHE A 715 -20.10 14.80 6.36
C PHE A 715 -21.62 14.74 6.35
N THR A 716 -22.18 14.41 7.51
CA THR A 716 -23.55 14.75 7.84
C THR A 716 -23.62 15.29 9.27
N LEU A 717 -24.53 16.21 9.49
CA LEU A 717 -24.79 16.86 10.75
C LEU A 717 -26.13 16.35 11.29
N VAL A 718 -26.11 15.85 12.52
CA VAL A 718 -27.27 15.30 13.23
C VAL A 718 -27.44 16.04 14.55
N ASN A 719 -28.65 16.42 14.91
CA ASN A 719 -28.92 17.03 16.21
C ASN A 719 -28.82 15.96 17.31
N GLU A 720 -28.05 16.22 18.39
CA GLU A 720 -27.88 15.26 19.50
C GLU A 720 -29.22 14.85 20.12
N GLN A 721 -30.21 15.75 20.17
CA GLN A 721 -31.53 15.44 20.73
C GLN A 721 -32.27 14.36 19.94
N MET A 722 -32.06 14.27 18.63
CA MET A 722 -32.70 13.24 17.78
C MET A 722 -32.07 11.87 18.00
N ALA A 723 -30.78 11.81 18.35
CA ALA A 723 -30.05 10.58 18.60
C ALA A 723 -30.13 10.10 20.07
N LYS A 724 -31.06 10.67 20.86
CA LYS A 724 -31.43 10.16 22.18
C LYS A 724 -32.26 8.88 22.12
N THR A 725 -32.84 8.58 20.97
CA THR A 725 -33.39 7.26 20.63
C THR A 725 -32.55 6.65 19.51
N PRO A 726 -32.60 5.33 19.30
CA PRO A 726 -31.86 4.71 18.19
C PRO A 726 -32.26 5.29 16.83
N GLN A 727 -31.27 5.70 16.03
CA GLN A 727 -31.47 6.26 14.69
C GLN A 727 -30.70 5.46 13.65
N ILE A 728 -31.21 5.41 12.43
CA ILE A 728 -30.52 4.89 11.25
C ILE A 728 -30.24 6.03 10.27
N LEU A 729 -28.99 6.11 9.83
CA LEU A 729 -28.47 7.13 8.94
C LEU A 729 -28.07 6.50 7.62
N ILE A 730 -28.74 6.86 6.53
CA ILE A 730 -28.41 6.43 5.18
C ILE A 730 -27.29 7.31 4.63
N GLN A 731 -26.10 6.76 4.43
CA GLN A 731 -25.02 7.49 3.77
C GLN A 731 -25.29 7.62 2.26
N TRP A 732 -25.64 6.52 1.61
CA TRP A 732 -26.10 6.49 0.21
C TRP A 732 -26.87 5.20 -0.07
N SER A 733 -27.75 5.25 -1.07
CA SER A 733 -28.54 4.09 -1.52
C SER A 733 -28.75 4.14 -3.03
N GLU A 734 -28.79 2.97 -3.68
CA GLU A 734 -29.28 2.78 -5.06
C GLU A 734 -30.82 2.63 -5.11
N SER A 735 -31.51 2.59 -3.95
CA SER A 735 -32.96 2.54 -3.82
C SER A 735 -33.62 3.93 -3.72
N GLU A 736 -34.89 3.99 -3.33
CA GLU A 736 -35.62 5.24 -3.07
C GLU A 736 -35.18 5.99 -1.79
N LEU A 737 -34.28 5.40 -1.00
CA LEU A 737 -33.72 6.04 0.20
C LEU A 737 -32.77 7.18 -0.19
N LYS A 738 -32.92 8.33 0.45
CA LYS A 738 -32.12 9.51 0.16
C LYS A 738 -30.75 9.42 0.83
N SER A 739 -29.74 10.02 0.20
CA SER A 739 -28.42 10.16 0.82
C SER A 739 -28.48 11.18 1.95
N ASN A 740 -27.83 10.88 3.06
CA ASN A 740 -27.92 11.58 4.35
C ASN A 740 -29.31 11.58 5.00
N GLU A 741 -30.19 10.65 4.62
CA GLU A 741 -31.49 10.50 5.27
C GLU A 741 -31.32 9.92 6.69
N LEU A 742 -31.87 10.62 7.68
CA LEU A 742 -31.91 10.18 9.07
C LEU A 742 -33.35 9.82 9.43
N MET A 743 -33.56 8.65 10.01
CA MET A 743 -34.86 8.19 10.48
C MET A 743 -34.71 7.34 11.75
N GLY A 744 -35.80 7.13 12.48
CA GLY A 744 -35.80 6.25 13.64
C GLY A 744 -35.35 4.84 13.24
N PHE A 745 -34.61 4.15 14.11
CA PHE A 745 -34.07 2.83 13.76
C PHE A 745 -35.19 1.85 13.39
N ALA A 746 -36.25 1.75 14.20
CA ALA A 746 -37.36 0.86 13.92
C ALA A 746 -38.10 1.19 12.61
N GLU A 747 -38.29 2.48 12.32
CA GLU A 747 -38.88 2.95 11.06
C GLU A 747 -38.03 2.53 9.86
N GLY A 748 -36.74 2.85 9.87
CA GLY A 748 -35.85 2.50 8.76
C GLY A 748 -35.59 1.00 8.64
N ASN A 749 -35.59 0.27 9.76
CA ASN A 749 -35.53 -1.19 9.74
C ASN A 749 -36.71 -1.79 8.98
N ASN A 750 -37.94 -1.32 9.26
CA ASN A 750 -39.14 -1.77 8.56
C ASN A 750 -39.17 -1.33 7.09
N ARG A 751 -38.79 -0.08 6.80
CA ARG A 751 -38.77 0.45 5.44
C ARG A 751 -37.78 -0.31 4.55
N MET A 752 -36.59 -0.60 5.06
CA MET A 752 -35.60 -1.39 4.34
C MET A 752 -36.02 -2.86 4.19
N ALA A 753 -36.70 -3.44 5.18
CA ALA A 753 -37.28 -4.79 5.07
C ALA A 753 -38.39 -4.88 4.02
N GLN A 754 -39.25 -3.85 3.91
CA GLN A 754 -40.26 -3.77 2.85
C GLN A 754 -39.61 -3.61 1.48
N LEU A 755 -38.53 -2.83 1.37
CA LEU A 755 -37.77 -2.72 0.12
C LEU A 755 -37.13 -4.06 -0.26
N GLU A 756 -36.59 -4.81 0.70
CA GLU A 756 -36.09 -6.17 0.48
C GLU A 756 -37.19 -7.05 -0.12
N GLU A 757 -38.36 -7.11 0.52
CA GLU A 757 -39.50 -7.92 0.07
C GLU A 757 -40.00 -7.50 -1.33
N ASN A 758 -40.13 -6.18 -1.57
CA ASN A 758 -40.59 -5.64 -2.84
C ASN A 758 -39.61 -5.92 -3.99
N VAL A 759 -38.31 -5.69 -3.77
CA VAL A 759 -37.27 -5.93 -4.78
C VAL A 759 -37.10 -7.44 -5.03
N PHE A 760 -37.19 -8.25 -3.98
CA PHE A 760 -37.10 -9.70 -4.08
C PHE A 760 -38.29 -10.32 -4.87
N HIS A 761 -39.48 -9.75 -4.78
CA HIS A 761 -40.68 -10.24 -5.47
C HIS A 761 -40.91 -9.67 -6.88
N ASP A 762 -40.20 -8.61 -7.28
CA ASP A 762 -40.28 -8.02 -8.63
C ASP A 762 -39.52 -8.89 -9.67
N LYS A 763 -40.19 -9.95 -10.16
CA LYS A 763 -39.65 -10.98 -11.06
C LYS A 763 -39.11 -10.46 -12.42
N GLU A 764 -39.32 -9.19 -12.78
CA GLU A 764 -38.80 -8.60 -14.03
C GLU A 764 -37.46 -7.85 -13.86
N LYS A 765 -37.02 -7.55 -12.63
CA LYS A 765 -35.76 -6.82 -12.35
C LYS A 765 -34.65 -7.65 -11.69
N ALA A 766 -34.89 -8.95 -11.46
CA ALA A 766 -34.01 -9.87 -10.71
C ALA A 766 -32.67 -10.23 -11.41
N TYR A 767 -31.90 -9.23 -11.85
CA TYR A 767 -30.48 -9.35 -12.18
C TYR A 767 -29.61 -8.30 -11.47
N GLY A 768 -30.15 -7.51 -10.53
CA GLY A 768 -29.37 -6.57 -9.73
C GLY A 768 -29.96 -6.34 -8.33
N TYR A 769 -29.10 -6.37 -7.32
CA TYR A 769 -29.40 -5.92 -5.95
C TYR A 769 -29.08 -4.42 -5.83
N LEU A 770 -29.83 -3.71 -4.98
CA LEU A 770 -29.67 -2.28 -4.74
C LEU A 770 -28.75 -2.05 -3.55
N LYS A 771 -27.54 -1.58 -3.82
CA LYS A 771 -26.54 -1.38 -2.80
C LYS A 771 -26.92 -0.22 -1.89
N THR A 772 -26.86 -0.45 -0.59
CA THR A 772 -27.19 0.56 0.41
C THR A 772 -26.15 0.60 1.52
N ARG A 773 -25.67 1.81 1.81
CA ARG A 773 -24.71 2.07 2.89
C ARG A 773 -25.41 2.90 3.96
N TYR A 774 -25.56 2.30 5.13
CA TYR A 774 -26.12 2.96 6.31
C TYR A 774 -25.24 2.77 7.55
N HIS A 775 -25.49 3.58 8.57
CA HIS A 775 -24.90 3.57 9.90
C HIS A 775 -26.00 3.69 10.96
N VAL A 776 -25.75 3.26 12.19
CA VAL A 776 -26.74 3.31 13.28
C VAL A 776 -26.19 4.09 14.46
N LEU A 777 -26.94 5.08 14.94
CA LEU A 777 -26.65 5.83 16.16
C LEU A 777 -27.46 5.21 17.29
N ILE A 778 -26.80 4.72 18.33
CA ILE A 778 -27.45 4.06 19.46
C ILE A 778 -27.10 4.80 20.76
N PRO A 779 -28.10 5.26 21.54
CA PRO A 779 -27.86 5.85 22.85
C PRO A 779 -27.31 4.79 23.82
N ASN A 780 -26.26 5.15 24.55
CA ASN A 780 -25.60 4.31 25.56
C ASN A 780 -25.33 5.15 26.82
N GLY A 781 -26.36 5.28 27.66
CA GLY A 781 -26.34 6.20 28.80
C GLY A 781 -26.30 7.66 28.34
N ASP A 782 -25.34 8.43 28.83
CA ASP A 782 -25.14 9.85 28.45
C ASP A 782 -24.33 10.02 27.14
N LYS A 783 -23.98 8.93 26.45
CA LYS A 783 -23.20 8.94 25.21
C LYS A 783 -23.99 8.34 24.06
N ILE A 784 -23.57 8.65 22.84
CA ILE A 784 -24.15 8.12 21.61
C ILE A 784 -23.06 7.35 20.88
N ASP A 785 -23.31 6.07 20.65
CA ASP A 785 -22.41 5.18 19.93
C ASP A 785 -22.78 5.14 18.44
N LEU A 786 -21.78 5.12 17.57
CA LEU A 786 -21.95 4.96 16.13
C LEU A 786 -21.55 3.53 15.72
N VAL A 787 -22.51 2.76 15.22
CA VAL A 787 -22.32 1.40 14.74
C VAL A 787 -22.27 1.39 13.21
N ASN A 788 -21.17 0.84 12.67
CA ASN A 788 -20.89 0.78 11.24
C ASN A 788 -20.99 -0.68 10.73
N PRO A 789 -22.13 -1.09 10.13
CA PRO A 789 -22.29 -2.42 9.52
C PRO A 789 -21.55 -2.52 8.18
N ASP A 790 -21.50 -3.72 7.58
CA ASP A 790 -21.11 -3.89 6.17
C ASP A 790 -22.26 -3.51 5.23
N ARG A 791 -21.95 -3.31 3.94
CA ARG A 791 -22.91 -2.75 2.97
C ARG A 791 -24.08 -3.72 2.81
N LEU A 792 -25.31 -3.22 2.84
CA LEU A 792 -26.51 -4.03 2.65
C LEU A 792 -26.93 -3.99 1.19
N ASP A 793 -26.99 -5.15 0.56
CA ASP A 793 -27.36 -5.33 -0.84
C ASP A 793 -28.84 -5.70 -0.92
N ILE A 794 -29.73 -4.70 -0.97
CA ILE A 794 -31.18 -4.91 -0.91
C ILE A 794 -31.66 -5.70 -2.13
N GLY A 795 -32.33 -6.82 -1.90
CA GLY A 795 -32.86 -7.76 -2.88
C GLY A 795 -31.96 -8.98 -3.11
N ASP A 796 -30.82 -9.09 -2.41
CA ASP A 796 -29.94 -10.26 -2.49
C ASP A 796 -30.43 -11.47 -1.66
N GLY A 797 -31.37 -11.24 -0.73
CA GLY A 797 -31.94 -12.24 0.16
C GLY A 797 -31.01 -12.72 1.27
N TYR A 798 -29.84 -12.10 1.47
CA TYR A 798 -28.89 -12.48 2.52
C TYR A 798 -29.35 -11.98 3.90
N TYR A 799 -29.92 -10.78 3.97
CA TYR A 799 -30.53 -10.21 5.17
C TYR A 799 -31.93 -9.66 4.86
N SER A 800 -32.90 -9.98 5.70
CA SER A 800 -34.28 -9.47 5.59
C SER A 800 -34.47 -8.07 6.16
N SER A 801 -33.52 -7.57 6.96
CA SER A 801 -33.59 -6.25 7.57
C SER A 801 -32.23 -5.79 8.14
N PRO A 802 -32.03 -4.48 8.34
CA PRO A 802 -30.85 -3.93 9.04
C PRO A 802 -30.59 -4.56 10.41
N TYR A 803 -31.64 -4.81 11.20
CA TYR A 803 -31.53 -5.44 12.51
C TYR A 803 -30.96 -6.87 12.41
N GLN A 804 -31.45 -7.67 11.46
CA GLN A 804 -30.93 -9.02 11.24
C GLN A 804 -29.45 -8.99 10.83
N GLN A 805 -29.06 -8.04 9.97
CA GLN A 805 -27.67 -7.87 9.56
C GLN A 805 -26.77 -7.54 10.77
N LEU A 806 -27.16 -6.57 11.60
CA LEU A 806 -26.38 -6.15 12.77
C LEU A 806 -26.15 -7.30 13.76
N LEU A 807 -27.14 -8.18 13.92
CA LEU A 807 -27.01 -9.40 14.72
C LEU A 807 -26.05 -10.41 14.08
N ALA A 808 -26.19 -10.66 12.78
CA ALA A 808 -25.36 -11.63 12.06
C ALA A 808 -23.88 -11.21 12.01
N GLU A 809 -23.60 -9.91 11.91
CA GLU A 809 -22.24 -9.36 11.93
C GLU A 809 -21.64 -9.25 13.34
N ASN A 810 -22.42 -9.55 14.39
CA ASN A 810 -22.01 -9.46 15.80
C ASN A 810 -21.45 -8.07 16.17
N LYS A 811 -22.10 -7.01 15.66
CA LYS A 811 -21.67 -5.60 15.82
C LYS A 811 -22.25 -4.91 17.06
N LEU A 812 -23.22 -5.54 17.72
CA LEU A 812 -23.96 -4.97 18.84
C LEU A 812 -23.47 -5.55 20.18
N THR A 813 -23.34 -4.68 21.18
CA THR A 813 -23.26 -5.12 22.58
C THR A 813 -24.64 -5.53 23.09
N GLU A 814 -24.70 -6.32 24.16
CA GLU A 814 -25.97 -6.73 24.78
C GLU A 814 -26.86 -5.53 25.13
N GLN A 815 -26.28 -4.46 25.67
CA GLN A 815 -27.03 -3.25 26.03
C GLN A 815 -27.60 -2.53 24.79
N GLN A 816 -26.80 -2.39 23.73
CA GLN A 816 -27.26 -1.79 22.47
C GLN A 816 -28.36 -2.64 21.82
N HIS A 817 -28.22 -3.96 21.87
CA HIS A 817 -29.24 -4.90 21.38
C HIS A 817 -30.58 -4.72 22.09
N GLN A 818 -30.58 -4.58 23.42
CA GLN A 818 -31.80 -4.34 24.20
C GLN A 818 -32.46 -2.98 23.87
N GLU A 819 -31.68 -1.92 23.63
CA GLU A 819 -32.23 -0.63 23.22
C GLU A 819 -32.87 -0.69 21.82
N LEU A 820 -32.27 -1.40 20.86
CA LEU A 820 -32.88 -1.60 19.53
C LEU A 820 -34.18 -2.42 19.61
N LEU A 821 -34.22 -3.46 20.45
CA LEU A 821 -35.43 -4.26 20.67
C LEU A 821 -36.57 -3.43 21.28
N LYS A 822 -36.24 -2.57 22.24
CA LYS A 822 -37.20 -1.66 22.86
C LYS A 822 -37.77 -0.66 21.85
N ASP A 823 -36.92 -0.09 20.99
CA ASP A 823 -37.34 0.81 19.91
C ASP A 823 -38.27 0.11 18.91
N LEU A 824 -37.89 -1.10 18.45
CA LEU A 824 -38.72 -1.93 17.57
C LEU A 824 -40.09 -2.26 18.18
N ALA A 825 -40.13 -2.61 19.47
CA ALA A 825 -41.37 -2.91 20.17
C ALA A 825 -42.28 -1.69 20.34
N LEU A 826 -41.71 -0.53 20.67
CA LEU A 826 -42.44 0.73 20.76
C LEU A 826 -43.05 1.12 19.41
N TYR A 827 -42.26 1.08 18.35
CA TYR A 827 -42.70 1.39 17.00
C TYR A 827 -43.81 0.47 16.50
N SER A 828 -43.72 -0.85 16.80
CA SER A 828 -44.78 -1.80 16.48
C SER A 828 -46.12 -1.41 17.14
N ASN A 829 -46.09 -1.04 18.42
CA ASN A 829 -47.29 -0.61 19.14
C ASN A 829 -47.85 0.71 18.61
N GLU A 830 -46.99 1.66 18.23
CA GLU A 830 -47.41 2.94 17.63
C GLU A 830 -48.03 2.75 16.25
N CYS A 831 -47.46 1.87 15.41
CA CYS A 831 -48.04 1.48 14.14
C CYS A 831 -49.40 0.82 14.31
N GLU A 832 -49.56 -0.11 15.25
CA GLU A 832 -50.86 -0.70 15.56
C GLU A 832 -51.89 0.35 15.98
N LYS A 833 -51.48 1.31 16.82
CA LYS A 833 -52.37 2.39 17.25
C LYS A 833 -52.79 3.28 16.08
N LEU A 834 -51.85 3.68 15.23
CA LEU A 834 -52.11 4.49 14.04
C LEU A 834 -53.04 3.77 13.06
N ILE A 835 -52.79 2.48 12.79
CA ILE A 835 -53.66 1.66 11.94
C ILE A 835 -55.08 1.61 12.50
N ASN A 836 -55.23 1.43 13.82
CA ASN A 836 -56.55 1.43 14.46
C ASN A 836 -57.25 2.79 14.36
N GLU A 837 -56.52 3.91 14.49
CA GLU A 837 -57.06 5.26 14.31
C GLU A 837 -57.48 5.53 12.86
N GLN A 838 -56.68 5.10 11.88
CA GLN A 838 -57.00 5.17 10.45
C GLN A 838 -58.25 4.34 10.11
N LEU A 839 -58.33 3.10 10.60
CA LEU A 839 -59.50 2.22 10.42
C LEU A 839 -60.76 2.84 11.03
N SER A 840 -60.66 3.40 12.23
CA SER A 840 -61.78 4.06 12.92
C SER A 840 -62.28 5.29 12.16
N THR A 841 -61.36 6.09 11.62
CA THR A 841 -61.67 7.26 10.78
C THR A 841 -62.36 6.86 9.48
N LEU A 842 -61.85 5.84 8.79
CA LEU A 842 -62.47 5.31 7.56
C LEU A 842 -63.86 4.74 7.81
N LYS A 843 -64.07 3.98 8.89
CA LYS A 843 -65.40 3.50 9.31
C LYS A 843 -66.35 4.66 9.60
N SER A 844 -65.88 5.69 10.28
CA SER A 844 -66.67 6.88 10.58
C SER A 844 -67.05 7.64 9.31
N LEU A 845 -66.12 7.79 8.38
CA LEU A 845 -66.36 8.41 7.08
C LEU A 845 -67.41 7.63 6.26
N HIS A 846 -67.31 6.29 6.22
CA HIS A 846 -68.31 5.41 5.62
C HIS A 846 -69.69 5.61 6.25
N TYR A 847 -69.75 5.57 7.59
CA TYR A 847 -70.97 5.71 8.37
C TYR A 847 -71.70 7.04 8.08
N TRP A 848 -70.98 8.16 8.13
CA TRP A 848 -71.59 9.47 7.91
C TRP A 848 -72.02 9.67 6.46
N ARG A 849 -71.26 9.16 5.48
CA ARG A 849 -71.68 9.20 4.07
C ARG A 849 -72.96 8.40 3.83
N ARG A 850 -73.06 7.22 4.45
CA ARG A 850 -74.26 6.39 4.39
C ARG A 850 -75.48 7.10 5.00
N ASN A 851 -75.33 7.65 6.20
CA ASN A 851 -76.42 8.37 6.88
C ASN A 851 -76.87 9.62 6.10
N GLN A 852 -75.95 10.34 5.48
CA GLN A 852 -76.28 11.44 4.58
C GLN A 852 -77.23 10.97 3.45
N LEU A 853 -76.91 9.88 2.76
CA LEU A 853 -77.71 9.35 1.65
C LEU A 853 -79.08 8.84 2.09
N VAL A 854 -79.21 8.34 3.33
CA VAL A 854 -80.49 7.94 3.92
C VAL A 854 -81.33 9.19 4.23
N ALA A 855 -80.76 10.18 4.92
CA ALA A 855 -81.45 11.43 5.27
C ALA A 855 -81.89 12.23 4.03
N GLU A 856 -81.10 12.22 2.95
CA GLU A 856 -81.46 12.82 1.66
C GLU A 856 -82.72 12.17 1.04
N ARG A 857 -82.94 10.87 1.25
CA ARG A 857 -84.14 10.16 0.78
C ARG A 857 -85.35 10.38 1.66
N GLU A 858 -85.13 10.57 2.96
CA GLU A 858 -86.17 10.83 3.94
C GLU A 858 -86.54 12.32 4.04
N GLU A 859 -85.87 13.18 3.26
CA GLU A 859 -86.01 14.64 3.24
C GLU A 859 -85.72 15.30 4.61
N ASP A 860 -84.90 14.65 5.46
CA ASP A 860 -84.45 15.20 6.75
C ASP A 860 -83.25 16.15 6.55
N HIS A 861 -83.57 17.39 6.21
CA HIS A 861 -82.57 18.43 5.97
C HIS A 861 -81.62 18.69 7.15
N ALA A 862 -82.07 18.48 8.39
CA ALA A 862 -81.24 18.72 9.57
C ALA A 862 -80.15 17.64 9.71
N GLU A 863 -80.50 16.38 9.49
CA GLU A 863 -79.54 15.28 9.54
C GLU A 863 -78.59 15.27 8.33
N VAL A 864 -79.03 15.77 7.16
CA VAL A 864 -78.16 16.00 6.00
C VAL A 864 -77.07 17.03 6.30
N GLU A 865 -77.42 18.16 6.91
CA GLU A 865 -76.45 19.20 7.26
C GLU A 865 -75.44 18.71 8.30
N LYS A 866 -75.93 18.01 9.33
CA LYS A 866 -75.09 17.36 10.35
C LYS A 866 -74.14 16.33 9.75
N SER A 867 -74.62 15.47 8.84
CA SER A 867 -73.78 14.47 8.18
C SER A 867 -72.72 15.11 7.28
N ASN A 868 -73.06 16.18 6.56
CA ASN A 868 -72.10 16.93 5.74
C ASN A 868 -70.97 17.55 6.59
N GLN A 869 -71.28 18.10 7.76
CA GLN A 869 -70.27 18.63 8.68
C GLN A 869 -69.35 17.52 9.19
N SER A 870 -69.92 16.38 9.62
CA SER A 870 -69.13 15.23 10.07
C SER A 870 -68.26 14.65 8.98
N ILE A 871 -68.73 14.53 7.74
CA ILE A 871 -67.91 14.04 6.60
C ILE A 871 -66.72 14.96 6.37
N ARG A 872 -66.92 16.29 6.35
CA ARG A 872 -65.82 17.25 6.19
C ARG A 872 -64.77 17.09 7.30
N TYR A 873 -65.22 16.96 8.55
CA TYR A 873 -64.33 16.71 9.68
C TYR A 873 -63.57 15.38 9.53
N GLN A 874 -64.25 14.30 9.15
CA GLN A 874 -63.58 13.00 8.97
C GLN A 874 -62.61 12.98 7.77
N LEU A 875 -62.88 13.76 6.71
CA LEU A 875 -61.92 13.95 5.62
C LEU A 875 -60.68 14.73 6.09
N GLU A 876 -60.88 15.78 6.88
CA GLU A 876 -59.76 16.53 7.48
C GLU A 876 -58.93 15.64 8.42
N GLN A 877 -59.58 14.79 9.23
CA GLN A 877 -58.89 13.80 10.07
C GLN A 877 -58.19 12.71 9.24
N ALA A 878 -58.79 12.27 8.13
CA ALA A 878 -58.18 11.31 7.22
C ALA A 878 -56.91 11.88 6.57
N ASP A 879 -56.93 13.16 6.22
CA ASP A 879 -55.76 13.87 5.70
C ASP A 879 -54.68 14.03 6.78
N GLN A 880 -55.06 14.37 8.03
CA GLN A 880 -54.13 14.43 9.17
C GLN A 880 -53.47 13.07 9.46
N LEU A 881 -54.20 11.98 9.27
CA LEU A 881 -53.72 10.61 9.45
C LEU A 881 -53.04 10.02 8.20
N ASN A 882 -52.77 10.83 7.16
CA ASN A 882 -52.14 10.42 5.89
C ASN A 882 -52.86 9.25 5.18
N ILE A 883 -54.19 9.17 5.28
CA ILE A 883 -54.96 8.14 4.61
C ILE A 883 -55.05 8.50 3.11
N PRO A 884 -54.63 7.63 2.18
CA PRO A 884 -54.60 7.97 0.75
C PRO A 884 -55.98 8.39 0.21
N PHE A 885 -56.04 9.50 -0.52
CA PHE A 885 -57.28 10.03 -1.10
C PHE A 885 -58.08 8.99 -1.91
N LYS A 886 -57.37 8.11 -2.62
CA LYS A 886 -57.99 7.01 -3.37
C LYS A 886 -58.73 6.02 -2.48
N LEU A 887 -58.20 5.76 -1.28
CA LEU A 887 -58.84 4.90 -0.29
C LEU A 887 -60.04 5.61 0.34
N GLN A 888 -59.90 6.89 0.69
CA GLN A 888 -61.02 7.71 1.17
C GLN A 888 -62.20 7.66 0.17
N ASN A 889 -61.93 7.87 -1.12
CA ASN A 889 -62.94 7.80 -2.18
C ASN A 889 -63.55 6.42 -2.36
N LYS A 890 -62.75 5.35 -2.30
CA LYS A 890 -63.27 3.98 -2.35
C LYS A 890 -64.25 3.71 -1.22
N VAL A 891 -63.95 4.17 -0.02
CA VAL A 891 -64.82 4.02 1.15
C VAL A 891 -66.11 4.82 1.00
N LEU A 892 -66.04 6.05 0.49
CA LEU A 892 -67.24 6.85 0.17
C LEU A 892 -68.11 6.18 -0.90
N HIS A 893 -67.50 5.68 -1.98
CA HIS A 893 -68.20 4.98 -3.06
C HIS A 893 -68.79 3.64 -2.58
N HIS A 894 -68.12 2.96 -1.64
CA HIS A 894 -68.65 1.77 -0.99
C HIS A 894 -69.92 2.09 -0.20
N ALA A 895 -69.94 3.18 0.56
CA ALA A 895 -71.14 3.65 1.27
C ALA A 895 -72.33 3.95 0.34
N GLU A 896 -72.05 4.44 -0.87
CA GLU A 896 -73.08 4.71 -1.89
C GLU A 896 -73.73 3.44 -2.44
N HIS A 897 -72.97 2.34 -2.55
CA HIS A 897 -73.42 1.09 -3.16
C HIS A 897 -74.04 0.11 -2.14
N TYR A 898 -73.57 0.12 -0.90
CA TYR A 898 -73.96 -0.81 0.16
C TYR A 898 -74.61 -0.08 1.34
N GLN A 899 -75.73 0.58 1.07
CA GLN A 899 -76.35 1.54 1.99
C GLN A 899 -76.96 0.92 3.25
N ASN A 900 -77.08 -0.41 3.32
CA ASN A 900 -77.66 -1.14 4.46
C ASN A 900 -76.62 -1.88 5.32
N GLU A 901 -75.33 -1.79 4.97
CA GLU A 901 -74.26 -2.55 5.61
C GLU A 901 -73.18 -1.60 6.14
N ASN A 902 -72.58 -1.95 7.28
CA ASN A 902 -71.40 -1.26 7.78
C ASN A 902 -70.17 -1.92 7.17
N ILE A 903 -69.18 -1.13 6.77
CA ILE A 903 -67.92 -1.67 6.26
C ILE A 903 -67.10 -2.33 7.39
N SER A 904 -66.67 -3.57 7.18
CA SER A 904 -65.86 -4.36 8.12
C SER A 904 -64.36 -4.06 7.99
N ASP A 905 -63.58 -4.41 9.02
CA ASP A 905 -62.10 -4.30 8.97
C ASP A 905 -61.49 -5.15 7.84
N MET A 906 -62.09 -6.31 7.56
CA MET A 906 -61.63 -7.20 6.49
C MET A 906 -61.85 -6.57 5.10
N GLU A 907 -63.00 -5.91 4.89
CA GLU A 907 -63.31 -5.22 3.63
C GLU A 907 -62.45 -3.97 3.42
N ILE A 908 -62.15 -3.20 4.49
CA ILE A 908 -61.21 -2.08 4.39
C ILE A 908 -59.81 -2.59 4.00
N ASN A 909 -59.37 -3.71 4.58
CA ASN A 909 -58.11 -4.37 4.25
C ASN A 909 -58.08 -4.94 2.82
N GLU A 910 -59.20 -5.42 2.27
CA GLU A 910 -59.29 -5.80 0.86
C GLU A 910 -59.28 -4.59 -0.09
N LEU A 911 -59.87 -3.46 0.30
CA LEU A 911 -59.81 -2.22 -0.48
C LEU A 911 -58.37 -1.67 -0.56
N LEU A 912 -57.55 -1.92 0.47
CA LEU A 912 -56.11 -1.63 0.53
C LEU A 912 -55.31 -2.47 -0.48
N SER A 913 -55.52 -3.79 -0.54
CA SER A 913 -54.79 -4.67 -1.46
C SER A 913 -55.08 -4.39 -2.94
N PHE A 914 -56.31 -4.00 -3.28
CA PHE A 914 -56.68 -3.56 -4.64
C PHE A 914 -56.11 -2.19 -5.04
N SER A 915 -55.69 -1.35 -4.09
CA SER A 915 -55.13 -0.03 -4.36
C SER A 915 -53.71 -0.12 -4.93
N HIS A 916 -52.89 -1.00 -4.35
CA HIS A 916 -51.49 -1.25 -4.72
C HIS A 916 -51.35 -1.78 -6.16
N CYS A 917 -52.30 -2.59 -6.64
CA CYS A 917 -52.28 -3.16 -7.99
C CYS A 917 -52.52 -2.15 -9.14
N TYR A 918 -52.86 -0.89 -8.87
CA TYR A 918 -53.24 0.08 -9.92
C TYR A 918 -52.25 1.24 -10.11
N GLU A 919 -51.29 1.43 -9.21
CA GLU A 919 -50.28 2.51 -9.35
C GLU A 919 -49.03 2.10 -10.13
N GLN A 920 -48.87 0.80 -10.44
CA GLN A 920 -47.90 0.32 -11.41
C GLN A 920 -48.59 -0.08 -12.72
N GLY A 921 -48.46 0.76 -13.74
CA GLY A 921 -49.15 0.61 -15.01
C GLY A 921 -48.72 -0.59 -15.85
N LYS A 922 -49.68 -1.52 -16.03
CA LYS A 922 -49.92 -2.43 -17.18
C LYS A 922 -49.06 -3.71 -17.35
N GLY A 923 -49.68 -4.84 -17.02
CA GLY A 923 -49.48 -6.13 -17.67
C GLY A 923 -50.51 -7.18 -17.20
N ARG A 924 -51.47 -7.57 -18.04
CA ARG A 924 -52.60 -8.47 -17.71
C ARG A 924 -52.19 -9.95 -17.63
N ARG A 925 -52.79 -10.64 -16.63
CA ARG A 925 -53.32 -12.04 -16.60
C ARG A 925 -52.34 -13.21 -16.79
N SER A 926 -52.24 -14.07 -15.76
CA SER A 926 -52.93 -15.40 -15.63
C SER A 926 -52.20 -16.25 -14.58
N LYS A 927 -52.83 -16.68 -13.48
CA LYS A 927 -53.68 -17.89 -13.29
C LYS A 927 -52.85 -19.14 -12.91
N ILE A 928 -53.37 -19.88 -11.91
CA ILE A 928 -53.04 -21.26 -11.44
C ILE A 928 -52.14 -21.25 -10.18
N SER A 929 -52.52 -21.83 -9.03
CA SER A 929 -53.63 -22.74 -8.63
C SER A 929 -53.74 -22.70 -7.08
N SER A 930 -54.76 -23.18 -6.37
CA SER A 930 -56.16 -23.57 -6.58
C SER A 930 -56.61 -24.17 -5.24
N GLU A 931 -57.86 -23.91 -4.84
CA GLU A 931 -58.64 -24.70 -3.85
C GLU A 931 -58.10 -24.67 -2.41
N TYR A 932 -58.85 -24.11 -1.46
CA TYR A 932 -60.03 -24.78 -0.89
C TYR A 932 -60.71 -23.75 0.09
N GLU A 933 -62.02 -23.48 0.21
CA GLU A 933 -63.29 -24.19 -0.11
C GLU A 933 -63.17 -25.68 -0.38
N ARG A 934 -62.36 -26.27 0.50
CA ARG A 934 -62.70 -27.21 1.57
C ARG A 934 -62.14 -26.61 2.85
#